data_AF-A0A928XR19-F1
#
_entry.id   AF-A0A928XR19-F1
#
_cell.length_a   1.000
_cell.length_b   1.000
_cell.length_c   1.000
_cell.angle_alpha   90.00
_cell.angle_beta   90.00
_cell.angle_gamma   90.00
#
_symmetry.space_group_name_H-M   'P 1'
#
loop_
_entity.id
_entity.type
_entity.pdbx_description
1 polymer ?
#
loop_
_entity_poly.entity_id
_entity_poly.type
_entity_poly.pdbx_seq_one_letter_code
_entity_poly.pdbx_strand_id
1 'polypeptide(L)'
;MFESRPVALSLLLGLTLWGGASCSQRDVEAEGSYYDRKISPILTGSCVVSPTGSQCHIVADDRGNALGNLDVTSYEMVAKRKDLLAKYGPYGMPALLAKAVSPQMLKLTHYDGQDVLIQTDIPHAGGSILDTGSAGFRTILAWLERGATKNNAAPKQPEIERDPCVESIGTDALFDKTKDPTNPDYQLFLDKVNPWLVKNCAAGNCHGTTEAAFPISCGKTDEQKRWNYFSASDYVAVSPQFSEILTRPLNPAYGGVYHQGGWVFDSTNDDDYKTVLDWATQHGGPTNIPTDPGFDFFARRVQPMLVKRGCVLLGCHSSPVFNEFRPRPPSGGHFGIASSRHNYHDVLKQVAIESPDPNAGRLIRKNLEPGPGNPGIRHRGGPLFALGGDPSACDLQAAETGPLDEQTPYCVLVAWIAKERAERLKNLPPLSGIVYVKRAPLGQPETMQDWETYRPGADLRWVDASLDANGAITSGGGDASLLGGCGLNATTADVRRPMVSWDGKRIAFGARSAASEPYKVYVMNADGSACAPEPIINAPPTDNTGAPVPDNGELIHNFDPAFAPDGGIVFTSSRGNILAGHMFPGPQRSAADPSKLNANLYVLEKGKIRQVTFLSNQEMYPAFKINGQLLMTTEKRTPGFYQLAARRINLDGGDYHPLFGQRAHFGHLQLTETSQLLDQNFVGIASDRGAANLAGALVVINRSIGQDNVSQNPDDYAEDPDALEYAKTPFYQRSLTNVDPAATGRVGQPTQGAYRNPSLLPNGDILVSYAANVVDLGNFSGNFDVVAVDPATGQRTPLPGLSDPAADEIWPVAVFGRIDRGVFRTTPGGDSVFHGVVYQEDDDQKRTDRFQLNIVDFPMIAAMLFQSTRSGRHVNTEMKSFEAWASVPPNIKSFAEASPNVAEDEYGKVWAYRVKVGTVPLLADGSVKVQAPAGYPVVLAVEQQLKGDTKPTLHHQREELQFYPGEWLTLSFRREVFNNFCGGCHGPTTGKEFDVSIKPDIISHASKSDQRNAKPLDAASGFKPETFMGPPYP
;
A
#
# COMPACT_ATOMS: atom_id res chain seq x y z
N MET A 1 -60.63 -42.73 0.45
CA MET A 1 -60.11 -44.11 0.51
C MET A 1 -59.58 -44.30 1.92
N PHE A 2 -60.48 -44.73 2.81
CA PHE A 2 -60.49 -46.08 3.44
C PHE A 2 -59.26 -46.23 4.37
N GLU A 3 -59.46 -45.95 5.67
CA GLU A 3 -59.71 -46.95 6.74
C GLU A 3 -58.41 -47.02 7.58
N SER A 4 -58.34 -47.26 8.89
CA SER A 4 -59.29 -47.70 9.91
C SER A 4 -58.54 -47.62 11.26
N ARG A 5 -59.25 -47.28 12.34
CA ARG A 5 -58.80 -47.50 13.74
C ARG A 5 -58.64 -49.03 14.00
N PRO A 6 -57.99 -49.44 15.11
CA PRO A 6 -58.84 -49.73 16.27
C PRO A 6 -58.26 -49.35 17.63
N VAL A 7 -59.22 -49.15 18.54
CA VAL A 7 -59.12 -49.07 19.99
C VAL A 7 -58.84 -50.46 20.56
N ALA A 8 -58.00 -50.55 21.60
CA ALA A 8 -58.02 -51.69 22.52
C ALA A 8 -57.88 -51.19 23.96
N LEU A 9 -58.94 -51.46 24.73
CA LEU A 9 -59.12 -51.27 26.16
C LEU A 9 -58.55 -52.50 26.88
N SER A 10 -57.80 -52.34 27.97
CA SER A 10 -57.60 -53.38 28.98
C SER A 10 -57.23 -52.77 30.33
N LEU A 11 -58.12 -52.99 31.31
CA LEU A 11 -57.92 -52.86 32.75
C LEU A 11 -56.87 -53.88 33.25
N LEU A 12 -56.09 -53.56 34.29
CA LEU A 12 -56.30 -54.02 35.69
C LEU A 12 -55.08 -53.77 36.61
N LEU A 13 -55.41 -53.25 37.81
CA LEU A 13 -54.83 -53.48 39.15
C LEU A 13 -53.35 -53.18 39.49
N GLY A 14 -53.18 -52.15 40.33
CA GLY A 14 -52.76 -52.29 41.73
C GLY A 14 -51.27 -52.45 42.05
N LEU A 15 -50.64 -51.43 42.64
CA LEU A 15 -50.18 -51.43 44.04
C LEU A 15 -49.47 -50.11 44.38
N THR A 16 -49.67 -49.69 45.63
CA THR A 16 -49.17 -48.50 46.33
C THR A 16 -47.65 -48.36 46.40
N LEU A 17 -47.13 -47.13 46.22
CA LEU A 17 -45.96 -46.62 46.95
C LEU A 17 -45.92 -45.08 46.95
N TRP A 18 -45.79 -44.52 48.14
CA TRP A 18 -45.51 -43.11 48.41
C TRP A 18 -44.18 -42.67 47.79
N GLY A 19 -44.13 -41.47 47.20
CA GLY A 19 -42.85 -40.85 46.84
C GLY A 19 -43.01 -39.53 46.08
N GLY A 20 -42.66 -38.42 46.76
CA GLY A 20 -42.07 -37.23 46.15
C GLY A 20 -42.94 -36.39 45.22
N ALA A 21 -43.32 -35.20 45.70
CA ALA A 21 -43.61 -34.07 44.83
C ALA A 21 -42.34 -33.74 44.01
N SER A 22 -42.28 -34.27 42.79
CA SER A 22 -41.38 -33.78 41.74
C SER A 22 -42.18 -32.80 40.89
N CYS A 23 -42.00 -31.51 41.15
CA CYS A 23 -42.20 -30.51 40.10
C CYS A 23 -41.15 -30.80 39.03
N SER A 24 -41.46 -31.64 38.05
CA SER A 24 -40.71 -31.65 36.81
C SER A 24 -40.97 -30.30 36.15
N GLN A 25 -40.00 -29.38 36.23
CA GLN A 25 -39.89 -28.33 35.23
C GLN A 25 -39.96 -29.04 33.88
N ARG A 26 -41.01 -28.75 33.11
CA ARG A 26 -40.94 -28.94 31.67
C ARG A 26 -39.84 -27.98 31.22
N ASP A 27 -38.62 -28.48 31.12
CA ASP A 27 -37.65 -27.92 30.19
C ASP A 27 -38.29 -28.07 28.81
N VAL A 28 -39.07 -27.06 28.43
CA VAL A 28 -39.18 -26.73 27.01
C VAL A 28 -37.74 -26.39 26.64
N GLU A 29 -37.04 -27.30 25.97
CA GLU A 29 -35.80 -26.98 25.29
C GLU A 29 -36.09 -25.71 24.50
N ALA A 30 -35.60 -24.57 24.98
CA ALA A 30 -35.91 -23.31 24.37
C ALA A 30 -35.29 -23.32 22.97
N GLU A 31 -36.11 -23.46 21.93
CA GLU A 31 -35.64 -23.49 20.54
C GLU A 31 -34.68 -22.31 20.29
N GLY A 32 -33.49 -22.59 19.76
CA GLY A 32 -32.46 -21.59 19.41
C GLY A 32 -31.24 -21.50 20.34
N SER A 33 -30.29 -20.63 20.00
CA SER A 33 -29.09 -20.33 20.78
C SER A 33 -29.29 -19.18 21.78
N TYR A 34 -28.30 -18.90 22.63
CA TYR A 34 -28.33 -17.70 23.48
C TYR A 34 -28.43 -16.43 22.61
N TYR A 35 -27.68 -16.39 21.51
CA TYR A 35 -27.73 -15.28 20.57
C TYR A 35 -29.15 -15.05 20.03
N ASP A 36 -29.81 -16.11 19.55
CA ASP A 36 -31.15 -16.01 18.94
C ASP A 36 -32.19 -15.49 19.93
N ARG A 37 -32.11 -15.92 21.19
CA ARG A 37 -33.09 -15.55 22.22
C ARG A 37 -32.82 -14.22 22.89
N LYS A 38 -31.54 -13.82 23.03
CA LYS A 38 -31.14 -12.71 23.91
C LYS A 38 -30.44 -11.57 23.20
N ILE A 39 -29.79 -11.80 22.06
CA ILE A 39 -28.95 -10.80 21.39
C ILE A 39 -29.60 -10.34 20.09
N SER A 40 -29.99 -11.26 19.21
CA SER A 40 -30.60 -10.96 17.92
C SER A 40 -31.83 -10.02 18.03
N PRO A 41 -32.78 -10.22 18.97
CA PRO A 41 -33.94 -9.32 19.09
C PRO A 41 -33.56 -7.88 19.44
N ILE A 42 -32.45 -7.69 20.17
CA ILE A 42 -31.97 -6.37 20.56
C ILE A 42 -31.29 -5.69 19.37
N LEU A 43 -30.37 -6.40 18.69
CA LEU A 43 -29.64 -5.85 17.55
C LEU A 43 -30.56 -5.58 16.36
N THR A 44 -31.51 -6.47 16.06
CA THR A 44 -32.48 -6.24 14.97
C THR A 44 -33.43 -5.09 15.31
N GLY A 45 -33.91 -5.01 16.55
CA GLY A 45 -34.79 -3.94 17.02
C GLY A 45 -34.15 -2.56 17.10
N SER A 46 -32.82 -2.45 17.16
CA SER A 46 -32.10 -1.16 17.26
C SER A 46 -31.26 -0.80 16.03
N CYS A 47 -30.55 -1.78 15.46
CA CYS A 47 -29.61 -1.58 14.36
C CYS A 47 -30.22 -1.79 12.99
N VAL A 48 -31.27 -2.64 12.87
CA VAL A 48 -31.97 -2.88 11.60
C VAL A 48 -33.19 -1.99 11.46
N VAL A 49 -34.03 -1.93 12.49
CA VAL A 49 -35.16 -1.02 12.53
C VAL A 49 -34.72 0.23 13.28
N SER A 50 -34.06 1.17 12.58
CA SER A 50 -33.64 2.41 13.25
C SER A 50 -34.87 3.29 13.57
N PRO A 51 -34.78 4.17 14.58
CA PRO A 51 -35.82 5.18 14.84
C PRO A 51 -36.11 6.11 13.64
N THR A 52 -35.19 6.18 12.66
CA THR A 52 -35.34 6.93 11.41
C THR A 52 -36.00 6.12 10.29
N GLY A 53 -36.38 4.87 10.53
CA GLY A 53 -36.97 3.97 9.53
C GLY A 53 -35.97 3.39 8.52
N SER A 54 -34.68 3.53 8.76
CA SER A 54 -33.61 3.08 7.86
C SER A 54 -33.30 1.60 8.12
N GLN A 55 -33.36 0.75 7.09
CA GLN A 55 -32.97 -0.66 7.15
C GLN A 55 -31.43 -0.81 7.09
N CYS A 56 -30.76 -0.50 8.19
CA CYS A 56 -29.30 -0.63 8.31
C CYS A 56 -28.89 -2.05 8.72
N HIS A 57 -27.65 -2.45 8.43
CA HIS A 57 -27.08 -3.71 8.90
C HIS A 57 -27.90 -4.99 8.63
N ILE A 58 -28.53 -5.05 7.46
CA ILE A 58 -29.20 -6.22 6.91
C ILE A 58 -28.72 -6.40 5.47
N VAL A 59 -28.57 -7.65 5.03
CA VAL A 59 -28.18 -7.95 3.65
C VAL A 59 -29.24 -7.43 2.68
N ALA A 60 -28.79 -6.67 1.70
CA ALA A 60 -29.63 -6.04 0.68
C ALA A 60 -29.76 -6.88 -0.61
N ASP A 61 -28.89 -7.89 -0.79
CA ASP A 61 -28.88 -8.75 -1.98
C ASP A 61 -28.19 -10.12 -1.77
N ASP A 62 -28.23 -10.97 -2.80
CA ASP A 62 -27.57 -12.28 -2.82
C ASP A 62 -26.03 -12.24 -2.81
N ARG A 63 -25.45 -11.04 -2.97
CA ARG A 63 -24.00 -10.78 -2.95
C ARG A 63 -23.49 -10.36 -1.59
N GLY A 64 -24.36 -10.30 -0.59
CA GLY A 64 -23.97 -10.00 0.77
C GLY A 64 -23.63 -8.54 1.02
N ASN A 65 -24.14 -7.65 0.17
CA ASN A 65 -24.01 -6.22 0.39
C ASN A 65 -24.86 -5.80 1.59
N ALA A 66 -24.25 -5.15 2.58
CA ALA A 66 -24.93 -4.59 3.73
C ALA A 66 -24.27 -3.27 4.14
N LEU A 67 -25.06 -2.30 4.59
CA LEU A 67 -24.52 -1.03 5.10
C LEU A 67 -23.57 -1.27 6.27
N GLY A 68 -22.40 -0.64 6.25
CA GLY A 68 -21.33 -0.84 7.24
C GLY A 68 -20.62 -2.20 7.15
N ASN A 69 -20.87 -2.97 6.08
CA ASN A 69 -20.40 -4.34 5.89
C ASN A 69 -20.70 -5.26 7.09
N LEU A 70 -21.90 -5.13 7.65
CA LEU A 70 -22.33 -5.84 8.85
C LEU A 70 -23.78 -6.28 8.67
N ASP A 71 -24.07 -7.53 9.01
CA ASP A 71 -25.42 -8.08 9.11
C ASP A 71 -25.61 -8.63 10.52
N VAL A 72 -26.65 -8.15 11.21
CA VAL A 72 -26.97 -8.50 12.60
C VAL A 72 -28.14 -9.47 12.76
N THR A 73 -28.65 -10.04 11.66
CA THR A 73 -29.83 -10.92 11.68
C THR A 73 -29.54 -12.32 12.19
N SER A 74 -28.28 -12.77 12.16
CA SER A 74 -27.86 -14.08 12.67
C SER A 74 -26.48 -14.05 13.32
N TYR A 75 -26.20 -15.06 14.15
CA TYR A 75 -24.90 -15.20 14.82
C TYR A 75 -23.78 -15.37 13.80
N GLU A 76 -24.00 -16.21 12.79
CA GLU A 76 -23.02 -16.54 11.77
C GLU A 76 -22.55 -15.29 11.01
N MET A 77 -23.45 -14.33 10.79
CA MET A 77 -23.12 -13.08 10.10
C MET A 77 -22.37 -12.11 11.01
N VAL A 78 -22.83 -11.92 12.25
CA VAL A 78 -22.11 -11.08 13.24
C VAL A 78 -20.72 -11.63 13.54
N ALA A 79 -20.59 -12.96 13.63
CA ALA A 79 -19.32 -13.62 13.92
C ALA A 79 -18.26 -13.44 12.81
N LYS A 80 -18.64 -12.99 11.60
CA LYS A 80 -17.67 -12.60 10.56
C LYS A 80 -16.96 -11.31 10.90
N ARG A 81 -17.60 -10.40 11.66
CA ARG A 81 -17.07 -9.09 12.06
C ARG A 81 -16.47 -9.11 13.46
N LYS A 82 -15.55 -10.06 13.72
CA LYS A 82 -14.86 -10.17 15.02
C LYS A 82 -14.12 -8.89 15.42
N ASP A 83 -13.70 -8.09 14.45
CA ASP A 83 -13.13 -6.76 14.64
C ASP A 83 -14.05 -5.79 15.39
N LEU A 84 -15.38 -5.96 15.26
CA LEU A 84 -16.36 -5.15 15.98
C LEU A 84 -16.67 -5.67 17.38
N LEU A 85 -16.35 -6.93 17.67
CA LEU A 85 -16.71 -7.63 18.90
C LEU A 85 -15.58 -7.60 19.94
N ALA A 86 -14.34 -7.38 19.52
CA ALA A 86 -13.20 -7.27 20.41
C ALA A 86 -13.12 -5.91 21.09
N LYS A 87 -12.85 -5.89 22.40
CA LYS A 87 -12.49 -4.68 23.14
C LYS A 87 -11.08 -4.28 22.73
N TYR A 88 -10.91 -3.10 22.12
CA TYR A 88 -9.63 -2.63 21.58
C TYR A 88 -9.44 -1.14 21.88
N GLY A 89 -8.20 -0.76 22.23
CA GLY A 89 -7.86 0.61 22.57
C GLY A 89 -8.51 1.12 23.88
N PRO A 90 -8.75 2.42 24.01
CA PRO A 90 -9.13 3.05 25.29
C PRO A 90 -10.64 3.04 25.58
N TYR A 91 -11.48 2.61 24.65
CA TYR A 91 -12.92 2.88 24.69
C TYR A 91 -13.70 2.11 25.77
N GLY A 92 -13.06 1.19 26.49
CA GLY A 92 -13.71 0.40 27.54
C GLY A 92 -14.68 -0.68 27.04
N MET A 93 -15.13 -0.60 25.78
CA MET A 93 -16.08 -1.52 25.12
C MET A 93 -15.70 -1.78 23.65
N PRO A 94 -16.23 -2.84 23.02
CA PRO A 94 -16.02 -3.12 21.60
C PRO A 94 -16.63 -2.09 20.65
N ALA A 95 -16.13 -2.04 19.41
CA ALA A 95 -16.55 -1.05 18.41
C ALA A 95 -18.04 -1.13 18.04
N LEU A 96 -18.66 -2.32 18.14
CA LEU A 96 -20.10 -2.51 17.95
C LEU A 96 -20.91 -1.60 18.89
N LEU A 97 -20.48 -1.48 20.15
CA LEU A 97 -21.13 -0.60 21.14
C LEU A 97 -20.59 0.83 21.07
N ALA A 98 -19.28 1.01 20.93
CA ALA A 98 -18.66 2.35 20.93
C ALA A 98 -19.20 3.27 19.82
N LYS A 99 -19.68 2.70 18.70
CA LYS A 99 -20.34 3.44 17.61
C LYS A 99 -21.86 3.60 17.80
N ALA A 100 -22.49 2.83 18.68
CA ALA A 100 -23.94 2.79 18.83
C ALA A 100 -24.46 3.62 20.01
N VAL A 101 -23.59 4.04 20.94
CA VAL A 101 -23.96 4.77 22.15
C VAL A 101 -23.66 6.27 22.05
N SER A 102 -24.14 7.04 23.02
CA SER A 102 -23.79 8.46 23.16
C SER A 102 -22.30 8.65 23.48
N PRO A 103 -21.71 9.81 23.15
CA PRO A 103 -20.39 10.25 23.61
C PRO A 103 -20.07 9.87 25.07
N GLN A 104 -18.87 9.32 25.31
CA GLN A 104 -18.39 8.85 26.60
C GLN A 104 -17.16 9.64 27.05
N MET A 105 -17.04 9.92 28.34
CA MET A 105 -15.80 10.47 28.90
C MET A 105 -14.73 9.38 28.97
N LEU A 106 -13.56 9.65 28.42
CA LEU A 106 -12.38 8.81 28.50
C LEU A 106 -11.27 9.54 29.24
N LYS A 107 -10.62 8.83 30.15
CA LYS A 107 -9.34 9.20 30.72
C LYS A 107 -8.23 8.59 29.88
N LEU A 108 -7.37 9.43 29.33
CA LEU A 108 -6.13 9.03 28.70
C LEU A 108 -4.96 9.48 29.57
N THR A 109 -3.86 8.75 29.50
CA THR A 109 -2.61 9.09 30.17
C THR A 109 -1.50 9.12 29.13
N HIS A 110 -0.77 10.22 29.08
CA HIS A 110 0.36 10.42 28.17
C HIS A 110 1.58 9.61 28.62
N TYR A 111 2.61 9.55 27.77
CA TYR A 111 3.84 8.79 28.02
C TYR A 111 4.60 9.23 29.27
N ASP A 112 4.38 10.46 29.73
CA ASP A 112 4.98 11.05 30.93
C ASP A 112 4.12 10.86 32.20
N GLY A 113 3.01 10.14 32.10
CA GLY A 113 2.09 9.88 33.22
C GLY A 113 1.06 10.98 33.46
N GLN A 114 1.03 12.05 32.67
CA GLN A 114 0.01 13.09 32.81
C GLN A 114 -1.32 12.66 32.21
N ASP A 115 -2.40 12.97 32.91
CA ASP A 115 -3.75 12.60 32.53
C ASP A 115 -4.44 13.70 31.71
N VAL A 116 -5.27 13.27 30.75
CA VAL A 116 -6.19 14.13 30.02
C VAL A 116 -7.57 13.46 29.93
N LEU A 117 -8.62 14.27 30.10
CA LEU A 117 -9.99 13.84 29.87
C LEU A 117 -10.45 14.32 28.51
N ILE A 118 -11.05 13.43 27.73
CA ILE A 118 -11.69 13.74 26.45
C ILE A 118 -13.09 13.10 26.41
N GLN A 119 -14.02 13.74 25.74
CA GLN A 119 -15.31 13.14 25.40
C GLN A 119 -15.21 12.52 24.00
N THR A 120 -15.58 11.24 23.85
CA THR A 120 -15.60 10.61 22.52
C THR A 120 -16.62 11.26 21.61
N ASP A 121 -16.31 11.27 20.32
CA ASP A 121 -17.21 11.76 19.28
C ASP A 121 -16.99 10.90 18.02
N ILE A 122 -17.37 9.63 18.14
CA ILE A 122 -17.22 8.62 17.08
C ILE A 122 -18.50 8.62 16.25
N PRO A 123 -18.47 9.08 15.00
CA PRO A 123 -19.68 9.19 14.21
C PRO A 123 -20.22 7.82 13.79
N HIS A 124 -21.54 7.75 13.72
CA HIS A 124 -22.29 6.62 13.18
C HIS A 124 -23.44 7.16 12.34
N ALA A 125 -23.67 6.60 11.16
CA ALA A 125 -24.65 7.12 10.21
C ALA A 125 -26.09 7.10 10.77
N GLY A 126 -26.40 6.14 11.64
CA GLY A 126 -27.69 6.06 12.35
C GLY A 126 -27.76 6.90 13.63
N GLY A 127 -26.71 7.65 13.98
CA GLY A 127 -26.57 8.30 15.28
C GLY A 127 -26.38 7.30 16.43
N SER A 128 -26.61 7.78 17.66
CA SER A 128 -26.61 6.96 18.87
C SER A 128 -27.94 6.22 19.01
N ILE A 129 -27.92 4.92 18.67
CA ILE A 129 -29.10 4.04 18.59
C ILE A 129 -29.31 3.17 19.83
N LEU A 130 -28.34 3.13 20.76
CA LEU A 130 -28.42 2.38 22.02
C LEU A 130 -28.18 3.29 23.22
N ASP A 131 -29.07 3.22 24.21
CA ASP A 131 -28.91 3.88 25.50
C ASP A 131 -28.11 3.00 26.46
N THR A 132 -27.04 3.54 27.06
CA THR A 132 -26.18 2.86 28.04
C THR A 132 -26.92 2.50 29.33
N GLY A 133 -28.02 3.20 29.64
CA GLY A 133 -28.93 2.89 30.75
C GLY A 133 -29.89 1.71 30.47
N SER A 134 -30.01 1.27 29.22
CA SER A 134 -30.99 0.26 28.84
C SER A 134 -30.61 -1.16 29.27
N ALA A 135 -31.63 -2.01 29.50
CA ALA A 135 -31.41 -3.44 29.72
C ALA A 135 -30.79 -4.13 28.50
N GLY A 136 -31.08 -3.63 27.30
CA GLY A 136 -30.56 -4.18 26.06
C GLY A 136 -29.04 -3.97 25.92
N PHE A 137 -28.57 -2.76 26.20
CA PHE A 137 -27.14 -2.44 26.24
C PHE A 137 -26.38 -3.34 27.21
N ARG A 138 -26.85 -3.46 28.46
CA ARG A 138 -26.22 -4.33 29.47
C ARG A 138 -26.17 -5.80 29.05
N THR A 139 -27.22 -6.28 28.38
CA THR A 139 -27.28 -7.66 27.87
C THR A 139 -26.24 -7.90 26.77
N ILE A 140 -26.09 -6.96 25.84
CA ILE A 140 -25.08 -7.03 24.77
C ILE A 140 -23.68 -6.90 25.36
N LEU A 141 -23.43 -5.95 26.26
CA LEU A 141 -22.12 -5.76 26.89
C LEU A 141 -21.68 -7.02 27.63
N ALA A 142 -22.54 -7.63 28.44
CA ALA A 142 -22.23 -8.87 29.15
C ALA A 142 -21.94 -10.05 28.20
N TRP A 143 -22.62 -10.11 27.05
CA TRP A 143 -22.34 -11.12 26.02
C TRP A 143 -20.98 -10.88 25.34
N LEU A 144 -20.65 -9.62 25.04
CA LEU A 144 -19.36 -9.24 24.47
C LEU A 144 -18.20 -9.49 25.43
N GLU A 145 -18.35 -9.16 26.72
CA GLU A 145 -17.36 -9.42 27.77
C GLU A 145 -17.09 -10.92 27.99
N ARG A 146 -18.08 -11.77 27.66
CA ARG A 146 -17.94 -13.23 27.65
C ARG A 146 -17.47 -13.80 26.30
N GLY A 147 -16.90 -12.96 25.44
CA GLY A 147 -16.27 -13.38 24.18
C GLY A 147 -17.23 -13.52 23.00
N ALA A 148 -18.45 -12.99 23.09
CA ALA A 148 -19.41 -12.95 21.99
C ALA A 148 -19.69 -14.32 21.34
N THR A 149 -19.77 -15.38 22.15
CA THR A 149 -19.99 -16.74 21.66
C THR A 149 -21.48 -17.03 21.43
N LYS A 150 -21.80 -17.95 20.50
CA LYS A 150 -23.19 -18.31 20.14
C LYS A 150 -24.07 -18.64 21.35
N ASN A 151 -23.49 -19.32 22.33
CA ASN A 151 -24.15 -19.79 23.55
C ASN A 151 -23.64 -19.11 24.84
N ASN A 152 -22.94 -17.98 24.74
CA ASN A 152 -22.43 -17.21 25.88
C ASN A 152 -21.49 -18.01 26.84
N ALA A 153 -20.77 -18.98 26.28
CA ALA A 153 -19.70 -19.69 26.97
C ALA A 153 -18.54 -18.74 27.29
N ALA A 154 -17.85 -18.98 28.41
CA ALA A 154 -16.71 -18.17 28.83
C ALA A 154 -15.57 -18.21 27.80
N PRO A 155 -14.81 -17.12 27.64
CA PRO A 155 -13.66 -17.09 26.73
C PRO A 155 -12.61 -18.10 27.20
N LYS A 156 -12.10 -18.90 26.25
CA LYS A 156 -10.95 -19.77 26.45
C LYS A 156 -9.69 -19.06 25.95
N GLN A 157 -8.56 -19.35 26.56
CA GLN A 157 -7.27 -18.89 26.05
C GLN A 157 -7.08 -19.42 24.63
N PRO A 158 -6.66 -18.57 23.67
CA PRO A 158 -6.35 -19.04 22.33
C PRO A 158 -5.11 -19.94 22.39
N GLU A 159 -5.22 -21.15 21.84
CA GLU A 159 -4.07 -22.03 21.62
C GLU A 159 -3.33 -21.54 20.38
N ILE A 160 -2.21 -20.84 20.59
CA ILE A 160 -1.36 -20.31 19.53
C ILE A 160 -0.06 -21.09 19.49
N GLU A 161 0.21 -21.72 18.34
CA GLU A 161 1.48 -22.39 18.07
C GLU A 161 2.61 -21.35 18.02
N ARG A 162 3.72 -21.64 18.70
CA ARG A 162 4.86 -20.73 18.80
C ARG A 162 6.03 -21.27 17.99
N ASP A 163 6.58 -20.38 17.18
CA ASP A 163 7.77 -20.67 16.41
C ASP A 163 9.05 -20.66 17.27
N PRO A 164 10.14 -21.27 16.78
CA PRO A 164 11.47 -21.04 17.35
C PRO A 164 11.79 -19.54 17.42
N CYS A 165 12.58 -19.15 18.44
CA CYS A 165 13.06 -17.79 18.56
C CYS A 165 14.07 -17.45 17.47
N VAL A 166 14.19 -16.15 17.15
CA VAL A 166 15.17 -15.65 16.19
C VAL A 166 16.30 -14.92 16.93
N GLU A 167 17.53 -15.11 16.45
CA GLU A 167 18.75 -14.57 17.06
C GLU A 167 19.09 -13.14 16.57
N SER A 168 18.45 -12.67 15.50
CA SER A 168 18.65 -11.31 15.00
C SER A 168 18.14 -10.27 16.00
N ILE A 169 18.89 -9.19 16.14
CA ILE A 169 18.48 -7.98 16.86
C ILE A 169 18.00 -6.92 15.86
N GLY A 170 17.17 -5.99 16.31
CA GLY A 170 16.79 -4.84 15.49
C GLY A 170 17.90 -3.78 15.45
N THR A 171 17.57 -2.64 14.84
CA THR A 171 18.48 -1.49 14.71
C THR A 171 17.79 -0.23 15.21
N ASP A 172 18.44 0.53 16.09
CA ASP A 172 18.00 1.84 16.55
C ASP A 172 19.23 2.73 16.78
N ALA A 173 19.16 4.02 16.42
CA ALA A 173 20.27 4.95 16.56
C ALA A 173 20.65 5.23 18.03
N LEU A 174 19.72 4.99 18.97
CA LEU A 174 19.95 5.14 20.40
C LEU A 174 20.49 3.86 21.06
N PHE A 175 20.59 2.75 20.32
CA PHE A 175 21.08 1.49 20.84
C PHE A 175 22.60 1.33 20.66
N ASP A 176 23.34 1.27 21.77
CA ASP A 176 24.78 0.93 21.78
C ASP A 176 24.97 -0.56 22.09
N LYS A 177 25.30 -1.35 21.05
CA LYS A 177 25.54 -2.79 21.18
C LYS A 177 26.77 -3.16 22.02
N THR A 178 27.71 -2.23 22.20
CA THR A 178 29.04 -2.50 22.79
C THR A 178 29.11 -2.23 24.28
N LYS A 179 28.13 -1.52 24.84
CA LYS A 179 28.16 -1.02 26.20
C LYS A 179 26.96 -1.50 26.99
N ASP A 180 27.22 -2.07 28.18
CA ASP A 180 26.13 -2.38 29.10
C ASP A 180 25.42 -1.10 29.59
N PRO A 181 24.08 -1.12 29.70
CA PRO A 181 23.34 -0.07 30.37
C PRO A 181 23.86 0.17 31.78
N THR A 182 23.97 1.45 32.18
CA THR A 182 24.45 1.81 33.52
C THR A 182 23.35 1.80 34.58
N ASN A 183 22.12 1.47 34.19
CA ASN A 183 20.96 1.54 35.06
C ASN A 183 21.00 0.41 36.12
N PRO A 184 20.71 0.69 37.40
CA PRO A 184 20.76 -0.32 38.47
C PRO A 184 19.84 -1.54 38.25
N ASP A 185 18.75 -1.38 37.49
CA ASP A 185 17.78 -2.43 37.20
C ASP A 185 18.24 -3.41 36.10
N TYR A 186 19.34 -3.13 35.39
CA TYR A 186 19.81 -4.00 34.30
C TYR A 186 20.18 -5.40 34.78
N GLN A 187 20.80 -5.53 35.96
CA GLN A 187 21.13 -6.85 36.50
C GLN A 187 19.87 -7.66 36.85
N LEU A 188 18.85 -7.01 37.44
CA LEU A 188 17.55 -7.63 37.69
C LEU A 188 16.89 -8.08 36.38
N PHE A 189 16.97 -7.26 35.34
CA PHE A 189 16.47 -7.61 34.01
C PHE A 189 17.15 -8.88 33.48
N LEU A 190 18.48 -8.93 33.49
CA LEU A 190 19.25 -10.08 33.00
C LEU A 190 18.88 -11.37 33.73
N ASP A 191 18.76 -11.31 35.05
CA ASP A 191 18.57 -12.49 35.89
C ASP A 191 17.12 -13.02 35.86
N LYS A 192 16.14 -12.14 35.67
CA LYS A 192 14.72 -12.47 35.89
C LYS A 192 13.80 -12.16 34.72
N VAL A 193 13.95 -11.01 34.08
CA VAL A 193 12.99 -10.53 33.05
C VAL A 193 13.35 -11.06 31.67
N ASN A 194 14.64 -11.03 31.28
CA ASN A 194 15.08 -11.53 29.98
C ASN A 194 14.75 -13.03 29.77
N PRO A 195 15.00 -13.94 30.72
CA PRO A 195 14.61 -15.34 30.56
C PRO A 195 13.09 -15.52 30.37
N TRP A 196 12.28 -14.72 31.06
CA TRP A 196 10.83 -14.74 30.92
C TRP A 196 10.38 -14.23 29.54
N LEU A 197 10.95 -13.13 29.06
CA LEU A 197 10.68 -12.59 27.71
C LEU A 197 11.04 -13.59 26.61
N VAL A 198 12.22 -14.22 26.70
CA VAL A 198 12.66 -15.21 25.71
C VAL A 198 11.71 -16.40 25.66
N LYS A 199 11.27 -16.89 26.83
CA LYS A 199 10.37 -18.04 26.93
C LYS A 199 8.96 -17.75 26.40
N ASN A 200 8.45 -16.54 26.65
CA ASN A 200 7.04 -16.23 26.44
C ASN A 200 6.73 -15.38 25.20
N CYS A 201 7.70 -14.59 24.73
CA CYS A 201 7.46 -13.55 23.72
C CYS A 201 8.29 -13.76 22.45
N ALA A 202 9.53 -14.24 22.55
CA ALA A 202 10.53 -14.22 21.47
C ALA A 202 10.28 -15.21 20.31
N ALA A 203 9.11 -15.84 20.21
CA ALA A 203 8.77 -16.71 19.08
C ALA A 203 8.72 -15.91 17.76
N GLY A 204 9.21 -16.49 16.67
CA GLY A 204 9.32 -15.80 15.37
C GLY A 204 7.99 -15.28 14.78
N ASN A 205 6.86 -15.93 15.05
CA ASN A 205 5.51 -15.45 14.71
C ASN A 205 4.87 -14.50 15.75
N CYS A 206 5.63 -14.09 16.75
CA CYS A 206 5.23 -13.14 17.80
C CYS A 206 6.21 -11.95 17.83
N HIS A 207 7.10 -11.89 18.83
CA HIS A 207 8.08 -10.82 19.01
C HIS A 207 9.50 -11.17 18.53
N GLY A 208 9.73 -12.41 18.08
CA GLY A 208 10.99 -12.90 17.54
C GLY A 208 11.31 -12.41 16.14
N THR A 209 10.90 -11.20 15.76
CA THR A 209 11.16 -10.61 14.45
C THR A 209 11.48 -9.13 14.64
N THR A 210 12.42 -8.61 13.87
CA THR A 210 12.90 -7.22 13.98
C THR A 210 11.83 -6.17 13.64
N GLU A 211 10.73 -6.59 13.02
CA GLU A 211 9.63 -5.75 12.56
C GLU A 211 8.41 -5.81 13.48
N ALA A 212 8.45 -6.68 14.50
CA ALA A 212 7.46 -6.63 15.57
C ALA A 212 7.55 -5.25 16.22
N ALA A 213 6.40 -4.69 16.61
CA ALA A 213 6.36 -3.43 17.36
C ALA A 213 7.31 -3.45 18.58
N PHE A 214 7.43 -4.62 19.20
CA PHE A 214 8.27 -4.93 20.35
C PHE A 214 9.19 -6.11 19.98
N PRO A 215 10.35 -5.90 19.35
CA PRO A 215 11.21 -6.97 18.85
C PRO A 215 12.13 -7.53 19.94
N ILE A 216 12.05 -8.85 20.17
CA ILE A 216 12.82 -9.57 21.20
C ILE A 216 13.60 -10.71 20.56
N SER A 217 14.91 -10.74 20.81
CA SER A 217 15.82 -11.79 20.35
C SER A 217 15.87 -12.98 21.32
N CYS A 218 16.51 -14.09 20.91
CA CYS A 218 16.74 -15.25 21.77
C CYS A 218 17.57 -14.98 23.04
N GLY A 219 18.24 -13.82 23.18
CA GLY A 219 18.97 -13.47 24.41
C GLY A 219 20.17 -14.36 24.77
N LYS A 220 20.78 -15.05 23.78
CA LYS A 220 21.91 -15.98 23.96
C LYS A 220 23.25 -15.26 24.09
N THR A 221 23.43 -14.13 23.42
CA THR A 221 24.64 -13.29 23.50
C THR A 221 24.38 -12.07 24.38
N ASP A 222 25.44 -11.42 24.88
CA ASP A 222 25.27 -10.20 25.68
C ASP A 222 24.71 -9.04 24.84
N GLU A 223 25.07 -8.96 23.57
CA GLU A 223 24.47 -8.02 22.62
C GLU A 223 22.95 -8.22 22.49
N GLN A 224 22.49 -9.47 22.37
CA GLN A 224 21.06 -9.81 22.33
C GLN A 224 20.34 -9.44 23.63
N LYS A 225 20.97 -9.64 24.79
CA LYS A 225 20.39 -9.24 26.09
C LYS A 225 20.30 -7.72 26.24
N ARG A 226 21.32 -6.98 25.81
CA ARG A 226 21.29 -5.50 25.75
C ARG A 226 20.17 -5.01 24.85
N TRP A 227 19.99 -5.63 23.69
CA TRP A 227 18.88 -5.30 22.79
C TRP A 227 17.54 -5.54 23.45
N ASN A 228 17.35 -6.71 24.08
CA ASN A 228 16.10 -7.04 24.75
C ASN A 228 15.78 -6.05 25.89
N TYR A 229 16.80 -5.60 26.64
CA TYR A 229 16.64 -4.56 27.65
C TYR A 229 16.19 -3.24 27.03
N PHE A 230 16.96 -2.74 26.04
CA PHE A 230 16.67 -1.52 25.32
C PHE A 230 15.24 -1.52 24.74
N SER A 231 14.86 -2.60 24.06
CA SER A 231 13.53 -2.73 23.47
C SER A 231 12.42 -2.80 24.52
N ALA A 232 12.65 -3.41 25.69
CA ALA A 232 11.63 -3.54 26.74
C ALA A 232 11.45 -2.25 27.54
N SER A 233 12.50 -1.46 27.72
CA SER A 233 12.47 -0.19 28.46
C SER A 233 11.43 0.80 27.92
N ASP A 234 11.27 0.91 26.59
CA ASP A 234 10.29 1.80 25.97
C ASP A 234 8.82 1.39 26.23
N TYR A 235 8.58 0.20 26.80
CA TYR A 235 7.26 -0.32 27.18
C TYR A 235 6.99 -0.23 28.69
N VAL A 236 7.92 0.34 29.47
CA VAL A 236 7.75 0.67 30.88
C VAL A 236 7.13 2.06 31.01
N ALA A 237 6.01 2.16 31.71
CA ALA A 237 5.33 3.43 31.98
C ALA A 237 5.85 4.06 33.28
N VAL A 238 5.69 5.39 33.42
CA VAL A 238 5.98 6.13 34.67
C VAL A 238 5.20 5.56 35.86
N SER A 239 3.97 5.10 35.63
CA SER A 239 3.20 4.29 36.57
C SER A 239 3.37 2.81 36.23
N PRO A 240 4.24 2.05 36.94
CA PRO A 240 4.72 0.75 36.50
C PRO A 240 3.61 -0.26 36.22
N GLN A 241 2.53 -0.29 37.01
CA GLN A 241 1.39 -1.19 36.85
C GLN A 241 0.62 -1.01 35.54
N PHE A 242 0.78 0.13 34.87
CA PHE A 242 0.15 0.40 33.56
C PHE A 242 1.11 0.19 32.38
N SER A 243 2.33 -0.32 32.63
CA SER A 243 3.29 -0.65 31.59
C SER A 243 2.67 -1.63 30.58
N GLU A 244 2.93 -1.41 29.29
CA GLU A 244 2.38 -2.27 28.23
C GLU A 244 2.91 -3.70 28.35
N ILE A 245 4.15 -3.87 28.83
CA ILE A 245 4.77 -5.17 29.11
C ILE A 245 4.05 -5.99 30.20
N LEU A 246 3.23 -5.36 31.04
CA LEU A 246 2.40 -6.01 32.06
C LEU A 246 0.94 -6.14 31.61
N THR A 247 0.37 -5.06 31.08
CA THR A 247 -1.07 -4.97 30.79
C THR A 247 -1.49 -5.73 29.53
N ARG A 248 -0.64 -5.80 28.49
CA ARG A 248 -0.91 -6.54 27.26
C ARG A 248 -0.98 -8.07 27.50
N PRO A 249 -0.01 -8.69 28.20
CA PRO A 249 -0.06 -10.12 28.47
C PRO A 249 -0.94 -10.49 29.69
N LEU A 250 -1.61 -9.55 30.36
CA LEU A 250 -2.49 -9.87 31.48
C LEU A 250 -3.87 -10.35 31.00
N ASN A 251 -4.45 -11.28 31.72
CA ASN A 251 -5.82 -11.72 31.49
C ASN A 251 -6.81 -10.54 31.62
N PRO A 252 -7.69 -10.30 30.62
CA PRO A 252 -8.67 -9.22 30.67
C PRO A 252 -9.58 -9.23 31.92
N ALA A 253 -9.81 -10.40 32.53
CA ALA A 253 -10.59 -10.52 33.78
C ALA A 253 -9.93 -9.83 34.98
N TYR A 254 -8.62 -9.55 34.90
CA TYR A 254 -7.83 -8.92 35.97
C TYR A 254 -7.25 -7.56 35.56
N GLY A 255 -7.81 -6.93 34.52
CA GLY A 255 -7.39 -5.59 34.06
C GLY A 255 -6.44 -5.60 32.86
N GLY A 256 -6.20 -6.76 32.25
CA GLY A 256 -5.47 -6.86 31.00
C GLY A 256 -6.20 -6.26 29.80
N VAL A 257 -5.45 -5.99 28.73
CA VAL A 257 -5.98 -5.37 27.51
C VAL A 257 -5.81 -6.28 26.30
N TYR A 258 -6.29 -5.83 25.13
CA TYR A 258 -6.13 -6.59 23.90
C TYR A 258 -4.65 -6.84 23.55
N HIS A 259 -4.34 -8.11 23.35
CA HIS A 259 -3.09 -8.62 22.80
C HIS A 259 -3.39 -9.79 21.87
N GLN A 260 -2.80 -9.77 20.66
CA GLN A 260 -3.08 -10.78 19.63
C GLN A 260 -2.67 -12.18 20.09
N GLY A 261 -1.53 -12.28 20.79
CA GLY A 261 -1.01 -13.54 21.33
C GLY A 261 -1.76 -14.09 22.55
N GLY A 262 -2.91 -13.51 22.92
CA GLY A 262 -3.63 -13.84 24.15
C GLY A 262 -2.92 -13.34 25.41
N TRP A 263 -3.28 -13.89 26.57
CA TRP A 263 -2.64 -13.56 27.85
C TRP A 263 -1.60 -14.63 28.25
N VAL A 264 -0.60 -14.19 29.00
CA VAL A 264 0.47 -14.99 29.62
C VAL A 264 0.32 -14.98 31.14
N PHE A 265 -0.12 -13.85 31.73
CA PHE A 265 -0.44 -13.77 33.15
C PHE A 265 -1.92 -14.06 33.36
N ASP A 266 -2.24 -15.02 34.22
CA ASP A 266 -3.61 -15.32 34.59
C ASP A 266 -4.12 -14.29 35.61
N SER A 267 -3.24 -13.72 36.43
CA SER A 267 -3.61 -12.70 37.42
C SER A 267 -2.44 -11.77 37.80
N THR A 268 -2.73 -10.69 38.52
CA THR A 268 -1.70 -9.83 39.11
C THR A 268 -0.98 -10.46 40.31
N ASN A 269 -1.40 -11.65 40.75
CA ASN A 269 -0.76 -12.38 41.85
C ASN A 269 0.34 -13.33 41.38
N ASP A 270 0.49 -13.53 40.07
CA ASP A 270 1.49 -14.41 39.48
C ASP A 270 2.89 -13.92 39.84
N ASP A 271 3.80 -14.83 40.19
CA ASP A 271 5.16 -14.46 40.61
C ASP A 271 5.95 -13.79 39.48
N ASP A 272 5.75 -14.26 38.23
CA ASP A 272 6.32 -13.63 37.04
C ASP A 272 5.78 -12.19 36.85
N TYR A 273 4.49 -11.97 37.09
CA TYR A 273 3.89 -10.62 37.01
C TYR A 273 4.54 -9.67 38.02
N LYS A 274 4.64 -10.10 39.28
CA LYS A 274 5.29 -9.30 40.35
C LYS A 274 6.76 -9.01 40.02
N THR A 275 7.47 -10.00 39.48
CA THR A 275 8.88 -9.86 39.08
C THR A 275 9.06 -8.79 37.99
N VAL A 276 8.22 -8.82 36.95
CA VAL A 276 8.26 -7.82 35.88
C VAL A 276 7.83 -6.44 36.41
N LEU A 277 6.86 -6.38 37.32
CA LEU A 277 6.43 -5.14 37.99
C LEU A 277 7.53 -4.54 38.86
N ASP A 278 8.26 -5.34 39.62
CA ASP A 278 9.39 -4.87 40.44
C ASP A 278 10.49 -4.29 39.57
N TRP A 279 10.81 -4.94 38.45
CA TRP A 279 11.75 -4.39 37.47
C TRP A 279 11.27 -3.06 36.87
N ALA A 280 10.02 -3.02 36.39
CA ALA A 280 9.43 -1.79 35.85
C ALA A 280 9.43 -0.64 36.88
N THR A 281 9.21 -0.96 38.15
CA THR A 281 9.25 0.00 39.26
C THR A 281 10.66 0.54 39.49
N GLN A 282 11.69 -0.30 39.43
CA GLN A 282 13.08 0.15 39.54
C GLN A 282 13.54 0.96 38.33
N HIS A 283 13.04 0.63 37.14
CA HIS A 283 13.37 1.34 35.91
C HIS A 283 12.83 2.78 35.91
N GLY A 284 11.62 3.00 36.42
CA GLY A 284 11.07 4.34 36.69
C GLY A 284 10.46 5.07 35.49
N GLY A 285 10.20 4.36 34.37
CA GLY A 285 9.56 4.91 33.17
C GLY A 285 10.49 5.01 31.96
N PRO A 286 10.04 5.62 30.86
CA PRO A 286 10.79 5.66 29.61
C PRO A 286 11.95 6.65 29.67
N THR A 287 13.10 6.28 29.07
CA THR A 287 14.32 7.11 29.06
C THR A 287 14.61 7.76 27.70
N ASN A 288 14.04 7.25 26.61
CA ASN A 288 14.30 7.69 25.23
C ASN A 288 13.20 8.64 24.71
N ILE A 289 13.08 9.84 25.26
CA ILE A 289 12.02 10.80 24.86
C ILE A 289 12.50 11.62 23.64
N PRO A 290 11.75 11.67 22.52
CA PRO A 290 12.07 12.53 21.39
C PRO A 290 12.13 14.01 21.79
N THR A 291 13.09 14.74 21.24
CA THR A 291 13.29 16.17 21.49
C THR A 291 12.67 17.07 20.42
N ASP A 292 12.02 16.50 19.39
CA ASP A 292 11.32 17.24 18.35
C ASP A 292 10.26 18.18 18.95
N PRO A 293 10.28 19.50 18.66
CA PRO A 293 9.33 20.46 19.25
C PRO A 293 7.86 20.12 18.96
N GLY A 294 7.57 19.46 17.84
CA GLY A 294 6.22 19.05 17.49
C GLY A 294 5.76 17.73 18.13
N PHE A 295 6.67 16.94 18.71
CA PHE A 295 6.34 15.66 19.35
C PHE A 295 5.48 15.85 20.61
N ASP A 296 5.85 16.78 21.50
CA ASP A 296 5.10 17.03 22.73
C ASP A 296 3.68 17.53 22.44
N PHE A 297 3.54 18.49 21.50
CA PHE A 297 2.24 18.95 21.01
C PHE A 297 1.42 17.78 20.45
N PHE A 298 2.04 16.93 19.63
CA PHE A 298 1.37 15.77 19.05
C PHE A 298 0.83 14.84 20.14
N ALA A 299 1.68 14.42 21.07
CA ALA A 299 1.32 13.46 22.11
C ALA A 299 0.22 13.99 23.05
N ARG A 300 0.23 15.30 23.33
CA ARG A 300 -0.71 15.95 24.26
C ARG A 300 -2.01 16.41 23.63
N ARG A 301 -2.01 16.75 22.34
CA ARG A 301 -3.15 17.41 21.68
C ARG A 301 -3.68 16.60 20.50
N VAL A 302 -2.83 16.24 19.54
CA VAL A 302 -3.26 15.53 18.31
C VAL A 302 -3.66 14.09 18.59
N GLN A 303 -2.82 13.34 19.31
CA GLN A 303 -3.04 11.92 19.58
C GLN A 303 -4.36 11.65 20.33
N PRO A 304 -4.73 12.43 21.38
CA PRO A 304 -6.06 12.34 21.98
C PRO A 304 -7.21 12.66 21.01
N MET A 305 -7.03 13.62 20.09
CA MET A 305 -8.06 13.96 19.09
C MET A 305 -8.32 12.83 18.10
N LEU A 306 -7.29 12.07 17.72
CA LEU A 306 -7.44 10.86 16.93
C LEU A 306 -8.20 9.76 17.70
N VAL A 307 -7.97 9.64 19.01
CA VAL A 307 -8.74 8.75 19.88
C VAL A 307 -10.20 9.19 19.98
N LYS A 308 -10.45 10.49 20.21
CA LYS A 308 -11.79 11.10 20.30
C LYS A 308 -12.66 10.72 19.10
N ARG A 309 -12.08 10.73 17.89
CA ARG A 309 -12.76 10.42 16.64
C ARG A 309 -12.80 8.95 16.23
N GLY A 310 -12.27 8.04 17.05
CA GLY A 310 -12.35 6.60 16.75
C GLY A 310 -11.32 6.12 15.72
N CYS A 311 -10.26 6.89 15.44
CA CYS A 311 -9.28 6.52 14.43
C CYS A 311 -8.57 5.21 14.78
N VAL A 312 -8.33 4.94 16.08
CA VAL A 312 -7.63 3.74 16.57
C VAL A 312 -8.56 2.56 16.90
N LEU A 313 -9.75 2.50 16.29
CA LEU A 313 -10.60 1.31 16.36
C LEU A 313 -10.01 0.16 15.53
N LEU A 314 -10.20 -1.09 15.99
CA LEU A 314 -9.61 -2.28 15.38
C LEU A 314 -9.95 -2.43 13.89
N GLY A 315 -11.19 -2.11 13.49
CA GLY A 315 -11.63 -2.16 12.09
C GLY A 315 -11.22 -0.96 11.22
N CYS A 316 -10.59 0.07 11.79
CA CYS A 316 -10.21 1.30 11.09
C CYS A 316 -8.68 1.38 10.91
N HIS A 317 -7.95 1.73 11.97
CA HIS A 317 -6.49 1.82 11.97
C HIS A 317 -5.91 1.00 13.11
N SER A 318 -5.39 -0.18 12.76
CA SER A 318 -4.81 -1.15 13.68
C SER A 318 -3.81 -2.04 12.93
N SER A 319 -3.03 -2.82 13.68
CA SER A 319 -2.05 -3.76 13.10
C SER A 319 -2.67 -4.77 12.10
N PRO A 320 -3.84 -5.38 12.37
CA PRO A 320 -4.50 -6.28 11.41
C PRO A 320 -5.09 -5.63 10.15
N VAL A 321 -5.20 -4.29 10.07
CA VAL A 321 -5.77 -3.62 8.90
C VAL A 321 -4.69 -3.41 7.83
N PHE A 322 -4.97 -3.81 6.60
CA PHE A 322 -4.08 -3.61 5.46
C PHE A 322 -4.14 -2.16 4.91
N ASN A 323 -3.46 -1.22 5.57
CA ASN A 323 -3.28 0.15 5.07
C ASN A 323 -1.92 0.74 5.50
N GLU A 324 -1.54 1.91 4.98
CA GLU A 324 -0.25 2.58 5.30
C GLU A 324 -0.27 3.39 6.62
N PHE A 325 -1.44 3.57 7.26
CA PHE A 325 -1.59 4.38 8.47
C PHE A 325 -2.09 3.52 9.63
N ARG A 326 -1.17 3.02 10.47
CA ARG A 326 -1.48 2.06 11.55
C ARG A 326 -1.00 2.59 12.92
N PRO A 327 -1.57 3.70 13.44
CA PRO A 327 -1.31 4.13 14.81
C PRO A 327 -1.58 3.02 15.82
N ARG A 328 -0.73 2.94 16.84
CA ARG A 328 -0.84 2.05 18.00
C ARG A 328 -1.79 2.67 19.03
N PRO A 329 -2.84 1.95 19.46
CA PRO A 329 -3.74 2.46 20.49
C PRO A 329 -3.06 2.43 21.87
N PRO A 330 -3.56 3.22 22.84
CA PRO A 330 -3.11 3.12 24.22
C PRO A 330 -3.50 1.77 24.83
N SER A 331 -2.74 1.34 25.83
CA SER A 331 -3.10 0.20 26.69
C SER A 331 -4.05 0.67 27.79
N GLY A 332 -5.35 0.40 27.63
CA GLY A 332 -6.35 0.72 28.65
C GLY A 332 -6.44 2.20 28.99
N GLY A 333 -6.09 3.09 28.05
CA GLY A 333 -6.03 4.54 28.24
C GLY A 333 -4.61 5.11 28.37
N HIS A 334 -3.60 4.28 28.65
CA HIS A 334 -2.21 4.71 28.83
C HIS A 334 -1.41 4.57 27.54
N PHE A 335 -0.81 5.66 27.06
CA PHE A 335 0.13 5.63 25.95
C PHE A 335 1.56 5.49 26.47
N GLY A 336 2.28 4.46 26.03
CA GLY A 336 3.73 4.39 26.20
C GLY A 336 4.49 5.33 25.26
N ILE A 337 5.79 5.53 25.52
CA ILE A 337 6.65 6.34 24.64
C ILE A 337 6.77 5.71 23.24
N ALA A 338 6.91 4.38 23.16
CA ALA A 338 6.99 3.65 21.89
C ALA A 338 5.75 3.90 21.02
N SER A 339 4.57 3.77 21.61
CA SER A 339 3.29 4.01 20.93
C SER A 339 3.15 5.47 20.47
N SER A 340 3.55 6.44 21.30
CA SER A 340 3.46 7.87 20.96
C SER A 340 4.44 8.27 19.86
N ARG A 341 5.70 7.77 19.92
CA ARG A 341 6.73 8.00 18.89
C ARG A 341 6.33 7.39 17.55
N HIS A 342 5.84 6.14 17.57
CA HIS A 342 5.31 5.47 16.38
C HIS A 342 4.17 6.30 15.76
N ASN A 343 3.19 6.70 16.57
CA ASN A 343 2.03 7.46 16.12
C ASN A 343 2.42 8.82 15.53
N TYR A 344 3.39 9.51 16.14
CA TYR A 344 3.91 10.79 15.67
C TYR A 344 4.48 10.66 14.25
N HIS A 345 5.39 9.72 14.04
CA HIS A 345 5.99 9.49 12.72
C HIS A 345 4.96 9.01 11.68
N ASP A 346 4.03 8.14 12.08
CA ASP A 346 2.98 7.68 11.18
C ASP A 346 2.04 8.81 10.75
N VAL A 347 1.67 9.71 11.67
CA VAL A 347 0.83 10.87 11.35
C VAL A 347 1.59 11.89 10.49
N LEU A 348 2.87 12.13 10.78
CA LEU A 348 3.71 13.01 9.97
C LEU A 348 3.81 12.56 8.51
N LYS A 349 3.82 11.24 8.27
CA LYS A 349 3.77 10.68 6.90
C LYS A 349 2.46 11.01 6.17
N GLN A 350 1.36 11.26 6.88
CA GLN A 350 0.02 11.48 6.29
C GLN A 350 -0.32 12.96 6.05
N VAL A 351 0.55 13.90 6.42
CA VAL A 351 0.34 15.34 6.20
C VAL A 351 1.24 15.88 5.09
N ALA A 352 0.81 16.99 4.49
CA ALA A 352 1.48 17.68 3.40
C ALA A 352 2.18 18.93 3.94
N ILE A 353 3.37 18.77 4.53
CA ILE A 353 4.09 19.87 5.17
C ILE A 353 4.55 20.91 4.12
N GLU A 354 4.76 20.46 2.90
CA GLU A 354 5.14 21.28 1.75
C GLU A 354 4.05 22.31 1.37
N SER A 355 2.79 22.05 1.74
CA SER A 355 1.65 22.91 1.40
C SER A 355 1.37 23.98 2.45
N PRO A 356 1.03 25.22 2.03
CA PRO A 356 0.44 26.19 2.94
C PRO A 356 -1.01 25.83 3.33
N ASP A 357 -1.73 25.09 2.49
CA ASP A 357 -3.06 24.56 2.81
C ASP A 357 -2.93 23.23 3.58
N PRO A 358 -3.33 23.16 4.86
CA PRO A 358 -3.30 21.91 5.63
C PRO A 358 -4.21 20.82 5.07
N ASN A 359 -5.24 21.17 4.27
CA ASN A 359 -6.16 20.20 3.67
C ASN A 359 -5.54 19.40 2.51
N ALA A 360 -4.40 19.83 1.97
CA ALA A 360 -3.68 19.11 0.93
C ALA A 360 -3.15 17.75 1.41
N GLY A 361 -3.00 17.56 2.73
CA GLY A 361 -2.52 16.31 3.34
C GLY A 361 -3.61 15.24 3.49
N ARG A 362 -3.23 13.97 3.28
CA ARG A 362 -4.14 12.81 3.30
C ARG A 362 -4.95 12.69 4.59
N LEU A 363 -4.32 12.90 5.75
CA LEU A 363 -4.97 12.74 7.05
C LEU A 363 -6.18 13.65 7.19
N ILE A 364 -6.04 14.93 6.83
CA ILE A 364 -7.14 15.88 6.88
C ILE A 364 -8.11 15.59 5.75
N ARG A 365 -7.64 15.47 4.50
CA ARG A 365 -8.49 15.33 3.31
C ARG A 365 -9.44 14.13 3.38
N LYS A 366 -9.00 12.99 3.92
CA LYS A 366 -9.87 11.80 4.13
C LYS A 366 -10.96 11.99 5.18
N ASN A 367 -10.81 12.98 6.03
CA ASN A 367 -11.75 13.24 7.11
C ASN A 367 -12.61 14.47 6.85
N LEU A 368 -12.54 15.05 5.64
CA LEU A 368 -13.44 16.08 5.16
C LEU A 368 -14.49 15.48 4.22
N GLU A 369 -15.64 16.13 4.10
CA GLU A 369 -16.73 15.70 3.22
C GLU A 369 -16.24 15.68 1.76
N PRO A 370 -16.41 14.57 1.01
CA PRO A 370 -16.10 14.55 -0.41
C PRO A 370 -17.27 15.09 -1.25
N GLY A 371 -16.98 15.81 -2.32
CA GLY A 371 -17.99 16.20 -3.33
C GLY A 371 -17.74 17.58 -3.93
N PRO A 372 -18.58 18.00 -4.89
CA PRO A 372 -18.44 19.32 -5.53
C PRO A 372 -18.41 20.44 -4.49
N GLY A 373 -17.37 21.28 -4.53
CA GLY A 373 -17.18 22.40 -3.60
C GLY A 373 -16.67 22.01 -2.21
N ASN A 374 -16.37 20.73 -1.95
CA ASN A 374 -15.75 20.28 -0.70
C ASN A 374 -14.37 19.65 -0.98
N PRO A 375 -13.35 19.92 -0.15
CA PRO A 375 -11.98 19.46 -0.40
C PRO A 375 -11.75 17.98 -0.10
N GLY A 376 -12.73 17.26 0.48
CA GLY A 376 -12.54 15.92 1.00
C GLY A 376 -12.39 14.82 -0.05
N ILE A 377 -11.80 13.69 0.36
CA ILE A 377 -11.69 12.47 -0.46
C ILE A 377 -12.35 11.29 0.23
N ARG A 378 -12.81 10.31 -0.56
CA ARG A 378 -13.52 9.13 -0.03
C ARG A 378 -12.69 8.37 1.01
N HIS A 379 -13.32 8.09 2.14
CA HIS A 379 -12.75 7.36 3.27
C HIS A 379 -13.76 6.35 3.81
N ARG A 380 -13.31 5.12 4.08
CA ARG A 380 -14.18 4.05 4.62
C ARG A 380 -14.75 4.39 6.00
N GLY A 381 -14.04 5.19 6.80
CA GLY A 381 -14.53 5.68 8.09
C GLY A 381 -15.50 6.85 8.00
N GLY A 382 -15.70 7.42 6.80
CA GLY A 382 -16.45 8.66 6.60
C GLY A 382 -15.66 9.93 6.96
N PRO A 383 -16.27 11.11 6.79
CA PRO A 383 -15.67 12.39 7.13
C PRO A 383 -15.69 12.61 8.65
N LEU A 384 -14.54 12.44 9.30
CA LEU A 384 -14.43 12.51 10.76
C LEU A 384 -14.13 13.92 11.28
N PHE A 385 -13.85 14.93 10.46
CA PHE A 385 -13.49 16.27 10.94
C PHE A 385 -14.60 17.26 10.57
N ALA A 386 -15.03 18.05 11.57
CA ALA A 386 -16.03 19.11 11.38
C ALA A 386 -15.39 20.33 10.67
N LEU A 387 -16.19 21.39 10.43
CA LEU A 387 -15.78 22.68 9.86
C LEU A 387 -15.49 22.72 8.34
N GLY A 388 -15.78 21.66 7.59
CA GLY A 388 -15.70 21.69 6.12
C GLY A 388 -14.30 21.93 5.52
N GLY A 389 -13.26 22.00 6.36
CA GLY A 389 -11.89 22.27 5.93
C GLY A 389 -11.53 23.74 5.83
N ASP A 390 -12.15 24.65 6.57
CA ASP A 390 -11.73 26.06 6.60
C ASP A 390 -10.70 26.32 7.72
N PRO A 391 -9.39 26.46 7.41
CA PRO A 391 -8.37 26.73 8.42
C PRO A 391 -8.48 28.15 9.02
N SER A 392 -9.13 29.10 8.34
CA SER A 392 -9.30 30.47 8.84
C SER A 392 -10.30 30.57 9.98
N ALA A 393 -11.19 29.58 10.11
CA ALA A 393 -12.14 29.45 11.22
C ALA A 393 -11.48 28.95 12.53
N CYS A 394 -10.20 28.59 12.50
CA CYS A 394 -9.50 28.05 13.66
C CYS A 394 -8.81 29.12 14.51
N ASP A 395 -9.09 29.10 15.82
CA ASP A 395 -8.23 29.75 16.82
C ASP A 395 -7.04 28.84 17.15
N LEU A 396 -5.90 29.11 16.52
CA LEU A 396 -4.69 28.29 16.70
C LEU A 396 -4.11 28.39 18.12
N GLN A 397 -4.31 29.52 18.81
CA GLN A 397 -3.82 29.70 20.17
C GLN A 397 -4.67 28.88 21.16
N ALA A 398 -5.99 28.88 21.00
CA ALA A 398 -6.89 27.99 21.73
C ALA A 398 -6.63 26.51 21.41
N ALA A 399 -6.37 26.18 20.15
CA ALA A 399 -5.99 24.83 19.74
C ALA A 399 -4.66 24.37 20.38
N GLU A 400 -3.75 25.29 20.68
CA GLU A 400 -2.48 25.00 21.37
C GLU A 400 -2.62 24.89 22.89
N THR A 401 -3.38 25.79 23.52
CA THR A 401 -3.37 25.93 25.00
C THR A 401 -4.71 25.80 25.70
N GLY A 402 -5.82 25.99 24.97
CA GLY A 402 -7.17 25.97 25.54
C GLY A 402 -7.62 24.57 25.98
N PRO A 403 -8.75 24.46 26.69
CA PRO A 403 -9.32 23.18 27.12
C PRO A 403 -9.49 22.26 25.92
N LEU A 404 -8.81 21.10 25.96
CA LEU A 404 -8.68 20.23 24.79
C LEU A 404 -10.04 19.79 24.24
N ASP A 405 -10.98 19.44 25.12
CA ASP A 405 -12.27 18.88 24.71
C ASP A 405 -13.21 19.90 24.05
N GLU A 406 -12.97 21.20 24.28
CA GLU A 406 -13.65 22.33 23.63
C GLU A 406 -13.09 22.63 22.22
N GLN A 407 -11.93 22.06 21.86
CA GLN A 407 -11.32 22.26 20.56
C GLN A 407 -11.81 21.24 19.54
N THR A 408 -11.85 21.63 18.26
CA THR A 408 -12.10 20.68 17.17
C THR A 408 -10.83 19.89 16.82
N PRO A 409 -10.94 18.59 16.48
CA PRO A 409 -9.80 17.81 15.97
C PRO A 409 -9.10 18.48 14.78
N TYR A 410 -9.87 19.13 13.91
CA TYR A 410 -9.38 19.85 12.75
C TYR A 410 -8.42 20.98 13.16
N CYS A 411 -8.84 21.88 14.03
CA CYS A 411 -8.02 23.03 14.43
C CYS A 411 -6.77 22.62 15.22
N VAL A 412 -6.84 21.56 16.03
CA VAL A 412 -5.66 21.00 16.71
C VAL A 412 -4.64 20.44 15.71
N LEU A 413 -5.11 19.74 14.66
CA LEU A 413 -4.25 19.27 13.59
C LEU A 413 -3.64 20.42 12.77
N VAL A 414 -4.43 21.44 12.42
CA VAL A 414 -3.94 22.63 11.70
C VAL A 414 -2.85 23.34 12.50
N ALA A 415 -3.04 23.55 13.80
CA ALA A 415 -2.04 24.17 14.68
C ALA A 415 -0.75 23.33 14.76
N TRP A 416 -0.86 22.01 14.85
CA TRP A 416 0.29 21.11 14.84
C TRP A 416 1.03 21.13 13.50
N ILE A 417 0.32 21.04 12.37
CA ILE A 417 0.90 21.10 11.02
C ILE A 417 1.64 22.42 10.81
N ALA A 418 1.08 23.54 11.28
CA ALA A 418 1.75 24.83 11.21
C ALA A 418 3.10 24.85 11.95
N LYS A 419 3.18 24.21 13.13
CA LYS A 419 4.45 24.05 13.88
C LYS A 419 5.45 23.15 13.15
N GLU A 420 5.01 21.99 12.69
CA GLU A 420 5.86 21.07 11.91
C GLU A 420 6.40 21.74 10.64
N ARG A 421 5.56 22.49 9.95
CA ARG A 421 5.93 23.26 8.76
C ARG A 421 6.94 24.35 9.07
N ALA A 422 6.69 25.14 10.12
CA ALA A 422 7.58 26.20 10.54
C ALA A 422 8.97 25.68 10.90
N GLU A 423 9.10 24.45 11.42
CA GLU A 423 10.39 23.82 11.71
C GLU A 423 11.05 23.21 10.47
N ARG A 424 10.31 22.37 9.74
CA ARG A 424 10.89 21.51 8.71
C ARG A 424 11.18 22.22 7.39
N LEU A 425 10.49 23.33 7.10
CA LEU A 425 10.72 24.10 5.87
C LEU A 425 11.77 25.21 6.01
N LYS A 426 12.35 25.46 7.20
CA LYS A 426 13.29 26.58 7.43
C LYS A 426 14.46 26.64 6.45
N ASN A 427 14.91 25.48 5.99
CA ASN A 427 16.10 25.33 5.14
C ASN A 427 15.77 24.87 3.71
N LEU A 428 14.49 24.85 3.34
CA LEU A 428 14.01 24.41 2.03
C LEU A 428 13.54 25.63 1.22
N PRO A 429 13.89 25.71 -0.08
CA PRO A 429 13.43 26.81 -0.93
C PRO A 429 11.91 26.74 -1.13
N PRO A 430 11.21 27.90 -1.15
CA PRO A 430 9.82 27.95 -1.59
C PRO A 430 9.71 27.66 -3.09
N LEU A 431 8.48 27.64 -3.61
CA LEU A 431 8.27 27.63 -5.07
C LEU A 431 8.95 28.84 -5.70
N SER A 432 9.84 28.59 -6.66
CA SER A 432 10.59 29.62 -7.38
C SER A 432 10.30 29.65 -8.88
N GLY A 433 9.89 28.52 -9.46
CA GLY A 433 9.64 28.44 -10.89
C GLY A 433 9.02 27.14 -11.36
N ILE A 434 8.72 27.10 -12.64
CA ILE A 434 8.30 25.91 -13.38
C ILE A 434 9.31 25.68 -14.49
N VAL A 435 9.86 24.47 -14.53
CA VAL A 435 10.72 24.00 -15.62
C VAL A 435 9.89 23.13 -16.53
N TYR A 436 9.99 23.36 -17.84
CA TYR A 436 9.22 22.63 -18.84
C TYR A 436 10.01 22.52 -20.15
N VAL A 437 9.52 21.69 -21.07
CA VAL A 437 10.09 21.58 -22.43
C VAL A 437 9.14 22.25 -23.40
N LYS A 438 9.69 23.16 -24.21
CA LYS A 438 8.98 23.83 -25.30
C LYS A 438 9.48 23.30 -26.64
N ARG A 439 8.60 22.80 -27.49
CA ARG A 439 8.95 22.32 -28.83
C ARG A 439 7.86 22.61 -29.84
N ALA A 440 8.16 22.51 -31.14
CA ALA A 440 7.12 22.57 -32.16
C ALA A 440 6.17 21.35 -32.04
N PRO A 441 4.86 21.51 -32.31
CA PRO A 441 3.94 20.39 -32.36
C PRO A 441 4.39 19.34 -33.37
N LEU A 442 4.15 18.07 -33.05
CA LEU A 442 4.61 16.97 -33.87
C LEU A 442 3.71 16.78 -35.08
N GLY A 443 4.31 16.63 -36.26
CA GLY A 443 3.57 16.28 -37.47
C GLY A 443 3.04 14.84 -37.50
N GLN A 444 3.46 13.98 -36.57
CA GLN A 444 3.04 12.58 -36.45
C GLN A 444 2.84 12.20 -34.97
N PRO A 445 1.85 11.35 -34.64
CA PRO A 445 1.65 10.83 -33.29
C PRO A 445 2.89 10.16 -32.69
N GLU A 446 3.21 10.49 -31.43
CA GLU A 446 4.24 9.81 -30.64
C GLU A 446 3.68 8.64 -29.82
N THR A 447 4.40 7.52 -29.80
CA THR A 447 4.18 6.39 -28.89
C THR A 447 5.27 6.29 -27.82
N MET A 448 5.06 5.43 -26.83
CA MET A 448 6.02 5.18 -25.75
C MET A 448 7.37 4.68 -26.30
N GLN A 449 7.38 3.96 -27.43
CA GLN A 449 8.59 3.38 -28.01
C GLN A 449 9.37 4.34 -28.92
N ASP A 450 8.84 5.54 -29.19
CA ASP A 450 9.46 6.47 -30.16
C ASP A 450 10.56 7.35 -29.57
N TRP A 451 11.02 7.05 -28.36
CA TRP A 451 12.06 7.80 -27.68
C TRP A 451 13.38 7.84 -28.46
N GLU A 452 13.70 6.85 -29.29
CA GLU A 452 14.91 6.89 -30.14
C GLU A 452 14.84 7.96 -31.26
N THR A 453 13.63 8.34 -31.66
CA THR A 453 13.39 9.26 -32.79
C THR A 453 13.91 10.65 -32.47
N TYR A 454 14.91 11.12 -33.22
CA TYR A 454 15.49 12.44 -33.01
C TYR A 454 14.52 13.57 -33.39
N ARG A 455 14.25 14.43 -32.43
CA ARG A 455 13.29 15.55 -32.54
C ARG A 455 13.98 16.86 -32.15
N PRO A 456 14.69 17.50 -33.09
CA PRO A 456 15.35 18.78 -32.82
C PRO A 456 14.32 19.88 -32.55
N GLY A 457 14.77 20.96 -31.92
CA GLY A 457 13.90 22.12 -31.64
C GLY A 457 13.20 22.03 -30.28
N ALA A 458 13.67 21.17 -29.37
CA ALA A 458 13.16 21.08 -28.00
C ALA A 458 14.03 21.91 -27.06
N ASP A 459 13.45 22.96 -26.48
CA ASP A 459 14.11 23.88 -25.55
C ASP A 459 13.72 23.57 -24.11
N LEU A 460 14.71 23.53 -23.20
CA LEU A 460 14.46 23.46 -21.77
C LEU A 460 14.22 24.88 -21.27
N ARG A 461 13.00 25.16 -20.81
CA ARG A 461 12.55 26.49 -20.41
C ARG A 461 12.34 26.58 -18.91
N TRP A 462 12.56 27.78 -18.39
CA TRP A 462 12.17 28.20 -17.05
C TRP A 462 11.13 29.30 -17.16
N VAL A 463 10.12 29.30 -16.30
CA VAL A 463 9.27 30.46 -16.03
C VAL A 463 9.20 30.70 -14.52
N ASP A 464 9.19 31.96 -14.12
CA ASP A 464 9.06 32.32 -12.70
C ASP A 464 7.67 31.91 -12.19
N ALA A 465 7.63 31.34 -10.99
CA ALA A 465 6.39 30.91 -10.35
C ALA A 465 6.48 31.06 -8.83
N SER A 466 5.36 31.41 -8.21
CA SER A 466 5.25 31.57 -6.77
C SER A 466 3.83 31.31 -6.29
N LEU A 467 3.67 31.13 -4.98
CA LEU A 467 2.36 31.06 -4.34
C LEU A 467 1.92 32.46 -3.92
N ASP A 468 0.70 32.85 -4.25
CA ASP A 468 0.11 34.09 -3.76
C ASP A 468 -0.28 34.00 -2.27
N ALA A 469 -0.87 35.07 -1.73
CA ALA A 469 -1.29 35.12 -0.32
C ALA A 469 -2.35 34.07 0.05
N ASN A 470 -3.08 33.54 -0.94
CA ASN A 470 -4.10 32.51 -0.77
C ASN A 470 -3.55 31.09 -1.06
N GLY A 471 -2.27 30.97 -1.41
CA GLY A 471 -1.67 29.70 -1.80
C GLY A 471 -2.00 29.27 -3.24
N ALA A 472 -2.55 30.15 -4.07
CA ALA A 472 -2.75 29.86 -5.49
C ALA A 472 -1.43 30.05 -6.25
N ILE A 473 -1.23 29.22 -7.29
CA ILE A 473 -0.06 29.33 -8.16
C ILE A 473 -0.21 30.56 -9.04
N THR A 474 0.85 31.36 -9.06
CA THR A 474 1.05 32.44 -10.04
C THR A 474 2.30 32.14 -10.84
N SER A 475 2.27 32.46 -12.13
CA SER A 475 3.43 32.37 -13.01
C SER A 475 3.51 33.60 -13.91
N GLY A 476 4.70 33.88 -14.42
CA GLY A 476 4.91 34.93 -15.40
C GLY A 476 6.21 35.71 -15.17
N GLY A 477 6.81 36.17 -16.27
CA GLY A 477 8.18 36.69 -16.25
C GLY A 477 9.22 35.56 -16.30
N GLY A 478 10.47 35.92 -16.61
CA GLY A 478 11.59 34.97 -16.56
C GLY A 478 11.60 33.85 -17.61
N ASP A 479 10.74 33.89 -18.63
CA ASP A 479 10.69 32.83 -19.66
C ASP A 479 11.99 32.76 -20.49
N ALA A 480 12.88 31.85 -20.10
CA ALA A 480 14.24 31.77 -20.59
C ALA A 480 14.68 30.33 -20.88
N SER A 481 15.56 30.17 -21.88
CA SER A 481 16.20 28.90 -22.19
C SER A 481 17.30 28.61 -21.17
N LEU A 482 17.32 27.38 -20.66
CA LEU A 482 18.37 26.87 -19.77
C LEU A 482 19.49 26.14 -20.53
N LEU A 483 19.37 25.98 -21.86
CA LEU A 483 20.29 25.12 -22.64
C LEU A 483 21.65 25.74 -22.91
N GLY A 484 21.74 27.07 -22.99
CA GLY A 484 22.98 27.77 -23.33
C GLY A 484 24.14 27.45 -22.37
N GLY A 485 23.84 27.35 -21.06
CA GLY A 485 24.80 26.97 -20.03
C GLY A 485 25.24 25.51 -20.09
N CYS A 486 24.51 24.65 -20.82
CA CYS A 486 24.78 23.23 -20.99
C CYS A 486 25.63 22.90 -22.23
N GLY A 487 25.97 23.91 -23.05
CA GLY A 487 26.57 23.70 -24.36
C GLY A 487 25.60 23.09 -25.38
N LEU A 488 24.29 23.27 -25.19
CA LEU A 488 23.24 22.79 -26.09
C LEU A 488 22.59 23.97 -26.83
N ASN A 489 22.21 23.75 -28.09
CA ASN A 489 21.51 24.75 -28.90
C ASN A 489 20.05 24.33 -29.07
N ALA A 490 19.09 25.17 -28.64
CA ALA A 490 17.66 24.87 -28.71
C ALA A 490 17.16 24.45 -30.11
N THR A 491 17.80 24.93 -31.20
CA THR A 491 17.41 24.56 -32.58
C THR A 491 17.77 23.13 -32.96
N THR A 492 18.80 22.55 -32.34
CA THR A 492 19.25 21.18 -32.62
C THR A 492 19.09 20.25 -31.41
N ALA A 493 18.82 20.79 -30.23
CA ALA A 493 18.62 20.00 -29.05
C ALA A 493 17.30 19.21 -29.16
N ASP A 494 17.39 17.97 -28.73
CA ASP A 494 16.25 17.10 -28.45
C ASP A 494 16.29 16.84 -26.95
N VAL A 495 15.30 17.37 -26.23
CA VAL A 495 15.27 17.48 -24.76
C VAL A 495 14.00 16.83 -24.24
N ARG A 496 14.12 16.11 -23.14
CA ARG A 496 12.97 15.48 -22.49
C ARG A 496 13.06 15.43 -20.97
N ARG A 497 11.87 15.49 -20.39
CA ARG A 497 11.56 15.10 -19.01
C ARG A 497 12.51 15.68 -17.94
N PRO A 498 12.46 17.01 -17.71
CA PRO A 498 13.12 17.59 -16.56
C PRO A 498 12.53 17.05 -15.25
N MET A 499 13.38 16.91 -14.23
CA MET A 499 13.01 16.53 -12.87
C MET A 499 13.80 17.35 -11.87
N VAL A 500 13.17 17.67 -10.74
CA VAL A 500 13.76 18.49 -9.67
C VAL A 500 14.16 17.60 -8.49
N SER A 501 15.28 17.92 -7.85
CA SER A 501 15.75 17.23 -6.64
C SER A 501 14.81 17.46 -5.45
N TRP A 502 14.88 16.60 -4.43
CA TRP A 502 14.01 16.71 -3.26
C TRP A 502 14.22 18.01 -2.50
N ASP A 503 15.46 18.47 -2.36
CA ASP A 503 15.80 19.75 -1.75
C ASP A 503 15.46 20.99 -2.61
N GLY A 504 14.96 20.80 -3.84
CA GLY A 504 14.60 21.88 -4.76
C GLY A 504 15.79 22.63 -5.38
N LYS A 505 17.03 22.11 -5.26
CA LYS A 505 18.26 22.82 -5.64
C LYS A 505 18.89 22.37 -6.94
N ARG A 506 18.46 21.26 -7.52
CA ARG A 506 19.02 20.70 -8.76
C ARG A 506 17.93 20.30 -9.74
N ILE A 507 18.25 20.39 -11.03
CA ILE A 507 17.42 19.94 -12.14
C ILE A 507 18.22 18.88 -12.91
N ALA A 508 17.58 17.78 -13.28
CA ALA A 508 18.12 16.77 -14.19
C ALA A 508 17.18 16.58 -15.39
N PHE A 509 17.73 16.32 -16.57
CA PHE A 509 16.94 16.11 -17.80
C PHE A 509 17.72 15.25 -18.80
N GLY A 510 17.02 14.65 -19.76
CA GLY A 510 17.65 13.94 -20.89
C GLY A 510 17.81 14.87 -22.09
N ALA A 511 18.99 14.89 -22.72
CA ALA A 511 19.19 15.64 -23.97
C ALA A 511 20.22 15.02 -24.92
N ARG A 512 20.10 15.34 -26.22
CA ARG A 512 21.11 15.09 -27.26
C ARG A 512 21.13 16.23 -28.28
N SER A 513 22.21 16.37 -29.04
CA SER A 513 22.37 17.47 -29.99
C SER A 513 22.17 17.08 -31.46
N ALA A 514 22.20 15.78 -31.77
CA ALA A 514 22.06 15.25 -33.12
C ALA A 514 21.51 13.81 -33.12
N ALA A 515 20.99 13.35 -34.25
CA ALA A 515 20.47 11.97 -34.42
C ALA A 515 21.54 10.88 -34.22
N SER A 516 22.81 11.18 -34.53
CA SER A 516 23.94 10.25 -34.37
C SER A 516 24.47 10.19 -32.93
N GLU A 517 23.90 10.99 -32.01
CA GLU A 517 24.32 11.03 -30.62
C GLU A 517 23.27 10.36 -29.71
N PRO A 518 23.71 9.63 -28.67
CA PRO A 518 22.79 9.11 -27.68
C PRO A 518 22.24 10.25 -26.80
N TYR A 519 21.07 10.00 -26.20
CA TYR A 519 20.65 10.83 -25.08
C TYR A 519 21.65 10.71 -23.93
N LYS A 520 21.96 11.84 -23.31
CA LYS A 520 22.72 11.94 -22.08
C LYS A 520 21.84 12.53 -20.99
N VAL A 521 22.08 12.11 -19.75
CA VAL A 521 21.49 12.77 -18.57
C VAL A 521 22.35 13.97 -18.21
N TYR A 522 21.75 15.15 -18.20
CA TYR A 522 22.36 16.40 -17.74
C TYR A 522 21.86 16.72 -16.34
N VAL A 523 22.71 17.36 -15.54
CA VAL A 523 22.38 17.88 -14.22
C VAL A 523 22.86 19.33 -14.13
N MET A 524 22.06 20.19 -13.52
CA MET A 524 22.37 21.59 -13.24
C MET A 524 21.85 22.01 -11.86
N ASN A 525 22.33 23.14 -11.36
CA ASN A 525 21.70 23.82 -10.23
C ASN A 525 20.36 24.42 -10.68
N ALA A 526 19.42 24.59 -9.74
CA ALA A 526 18.09 25.14 -10.02
C ALA A 526 18.13 26.59 -10.55
N ASP A 527 19.22 27.32 -10.33
CA ASP A 527 19.46 28.65 -10.88
C ASP A 527 19.99 28.65 -12.33
N GLY A 528 20.08 27.47 -12.96
CA GLY A 528 20.59 27.27 -14.32
C GLY A 528 22.12 27.16 -14.43
N SER A 529 22.86 27.29 -13.33
CA SER A 529 24.31 27.19 -13.33
C SER A 529 24.82 25.74 -13.29
N ALA A 530 26.11 25.56 -13.62
CA ALA A 530 26.81 24.27 -13.56
C ALA A 530 26.15 23.13 -14.36
N CYS A 531 25.49 23.46 -15.47
CA CYS A 531 24.88 22.46 -16.32
C CYS A 531 25.92 21.63 -17.08
N ALA A 532 25.93 20.31 -16.85
CA ALA A 532 26.81 19.39 -17.57
C ALA A 532 26.18 17.99 -17.66
N PRO A 533 26.61 17.14 -18.62
CA PRO A 533 26.31 15.72 -18.59
C PRO A 533 26.85 15.10 -17.30
N GLU A 534 26.04 14.31 -16.59
CA GLU A 534 26.50 13.56 -15.41
C GLU A 534 27.54 12.51 -15.84
N PRO A 535 28.82 12.66 -15.48
CA PRO A 535 29.90 11.86 -16.07
C PRO A 535 29.76 10.36 -15.80
N ILE A 536 29.23 9.97 -14.62
CA ILE A 536 29.10 8.56 -14.28
C ILE A 536 27.99 7.91 -15.10
N ILE A 537 26.80 8.52 -15.16
CA ILE A 537 25.66 8.00 -15.94
C ILE A 537 26.04 7.82 -17.40
N ASN A 538 26.74 8.80 -17.96
CA ASN A 538 27.05 8.86 -19.39
C ASN A 538 28.35 8.14 -19.79
N ALA A 539 29.03 7.48 -18.85
CA ALA A 539 30.19 6.65 -19.14
C ALA A 539 29.78 5.36 -19.89
N PRO A 540 30.69 4.74 -20.67
CA PRO A 540 30.48 3.41 -21.22
C PRO A 540 30.05 2.40 -20.12
N PRO A 541 29.03 1.56 -20.36
CA PRO A 541 28.55 0.65 -19.33
C PRO A 541 29.60 -0.36 -18.91
N THR A 542 29.71 -0.56 -17.60
CA THR A 542 30.41 -1.67 -16.97
C THR A 542 29.41 -2.58 -16.28
N ASP A 543 29.75 -3.86 -16.18
CA ASP A 543 28.99 -4.80 -15.36
C ASP A 543 29.19 -4.52 -13.87
N ASN A 544 28.49 -5.28 -13.02
CA ASN A 544 28.60 -5.18 -11.57
C ASN A 544 30.00 -5.54 -11.00
N THR A 545 30.90 -6.10 -11.81
CA THR A 545 32.31 -6.36 -11.44
C THR A 545 33.27 -5.27 -11.95
N GLY A 546 32.77 -4.29 -12.71
CA GLY A 546 33.54 -3.21 -13.31
C GLY A 546 34.15 -3.57 -14.68
N ALA A 547 33.82 -4.73 -15.26
CA ALA A 547 34.27 -5.09 -16.60
C ALA A 547 33.39 -4.42 -17.68
N PRO A 548 33.93 -4.07 -18.86
CA PRO A 548 33.10 -3.53 -19.94
C PRO A 548 31.98 -4.49 -20.36
N VAL A 549 30.77 -3.97 -20.51
CA VAL A 549 29.64 -4.74 -21.04
C VAL A 549 29.82 -4.92 -22.57
N PRO A 550 29.46 -6.07 -23.16
CA PRO A 550 29.57 -6.29 -24.60
C PRO A 550 28.83 -5.22 -25.42
N ASP A 551 29.54 -4.63 -26.37
CA ASP A 551 29.02 -3.65 -27.32
C ASP A 551 28.51 -4.35 -28.59
N ASN A 552 27.31 -3.98 -29.05
CA ASN A 552 26.69 -4.45 -30.28
C ASN A 552 26.51 -3.35 -31.33
N GLY A 553 27.13 -2.18 -31.11
CA GLY A 553 27.12 -1.02 -32.00
C GLY A 553 25.85 -0.16 -31.91
N GLU A 554 24.92 -0.48 -31.00
CA GLU A 554 23.72 0.31 -30.76
C GLU A 554 24.05 1.56 -29.91
N LEU A 555 23.32 2.67 -30.13
CA LEU A 555 23.46 3.86 -29.30
C LEU A 555 22.92 3.59 -27.89
N ILE A 556 23.71 3.96 -26.88
CA ILE A 556 23.34 3.79 -25.48
C ILE A 556 22.73 5.09 -24.97
N HIS A 557 21.41 5.16 -24.98
CA HIS A 557 20.65 6.31 -24.52
C HIS A 557 20.49 6.26 -23.00
N ASN A 558 20.69 7.40 -22.34
CA ASN A 558 20.37 7.62 -20.94
C ASN A 558 19.43 8.82 -20.84
N PHE A 559 18.23 8.62 -20.31
CA PHE A 559 17.17 9.62 -20.33
C PHE A 559 16.18 9.42 -19.17
N ASP A 560 15.18 10.30 -19.10
CA ASP A 560 14.12 10.28 -18.09
C ASP A 560 14.63 10.16 -16.64
N PRO A 561 15.57 11.03 -16.20
CA PRO A 561 16.12 10.96 -14.85
C PRO A 561 15.04 11.27 -13.80
N ALA A 562 15.20 10.81 -12.56
CA ALA A 562 14.40 11.14 -11.40
C ALA A 562 15.25 11.08 -10.13
N PHE A 563 15.18 12.10 -9.28
CA PHE A 563 15.91 12.12 -8.02
C PHE A 563 15.23 11.26 -6.96
N ALA A 564 16.01 10.37 -6.35
CA ALA A 564 15.66 9.69 -5.11
C ALA A 564 15.75 10.67 -3.91
N PRO A 565 15.01 10.43 -2.82
CA PRO A 565 15.08 11.25 -1.60
C PRO A 565 16.50 11.44 -1.05
N ASP A 566 17.34 10.39 -1.12
CA ASP A 566 18.73 10.41 -0.66
C ASP A 566 19.71 11.10 -1.64
N GLY A 567 19.20 11.71 -2.71
CA GLY A 567 19.99 12.44 -3.70
C GLY A 567 20.54 11.57 -4.85
N GLY A 568 20.32 10.25 -4.83
CA GLY A 568 20.59 9.37 -5.96
C GLY A 568 19.76 9.73 -7.21
N ILE A 569 20.19 9.29 -8.39
CA ILE A 569 19.48 9.55 -9.65
C ILE A 569 19.08 8.22 -10.28
N VAL A 570 17.78 7.95 -10.33
CA VAL A 570 17.22 6.87 -11.16
C VAL A 570 17.07 7.38 -12.57
N PHE A 571 17.40 6.58 -13.57
CA PHE A 571 17.27 6.96 -14.98
C PHE A 571 16.91 5.74 -15.83
N THR A 572 16.28 6.00 -16.97
CA THR A 572 15.99 5.01 -18.00
C THR A 572 17.19 4.89 -18.94
N SER A 573 17.56 3.67 -19.33
CA SER A 573 18.69 3.45 -20.25
C SER A 573 18.50 2.24 -21.16
N SER A 574 19.07 2.34 -22.37
CA SER A 574 19.15 1.23 -23.34
C SER A 574 20.42 0.38 -23.21
N ARG A 575 21.21 0.55 -22.15
CA ARG A 575 22.46 -0.21 -21.93
C ARG A 575 22.25 -1.71 -21.74
N GLY A 576 21.01 -2.13 -21.45
CA GLY A 576 20.62 -3.52 -21.24
C GLY A 576 21.27 -4.19 -20.02
N ASN A 577 21.32 -5.52 -19.98
CA ASN A 577 21.68 -6.23 -18.76
C ASN A 577 23.17 -6.07 -18.42
N ILE A 578 23.47 -5.55 -17.22
CA ILE A 578 24.83 -5.29 -16.72
C ILE A 578 25.24 -6.25 -15.58
N LEU A 579 24.55 -7.37 -15.41
CA LEU A 579 24.98 -8.41 -14.48
C LEU A 579 26.02 -9.31 -15.14
N ALA A 580 27.15 -9.50 -14.47
CA ALA A 580 28.23 -10.37 -14.93
C ALA A 580 27.72 -11.81 -15.12
N GLY A 581 28.06 -12.43 -16.25
CA GLY A 581 27.66 -13.81 -16.56
C GLY A 581 26.19 -13.99 -16.96
N HIS A 582 25.42 -12.93 -17.13
CA HIS A 582 24.05 -13.02 -17.65
C HIS A 582 24.01 -13.57 -19.09
N MET A 583 22.94 -14.31 -19.43
CA MET A 583 22.81 -14.97 -20.74
C MET A 583 22.71 -14.01 -21.93
N PHE A 584 22.15 -12.81 -21.70
CA PHE A 584 21.97 -11.77 -22.71
C PHE A 584 22.51 -10.43 -22.18
N PRO A 585 23.83 -10.24 -22.13
CA PRO A 585 24.44 -9.01 -21.61
C PRO A 585 24.39 -7.89 -22.65
N GLY A 586 24.43 -6.64 -22.19
CA GLY A 586 24.49 -5.46 -23.05
C GLY A 586 23.16 -5.07 -23.69
N PRO A 587 23.17 -4.10 -24.62
CA PRO A 587 21.95 -3.51 -25.20
C PRO A 587 21.04 -4.56 -25.85
N GLN A 588 19.75 -4.47 -25.57
CA GLN A 588 18.72 -5.41 -26.03
C GLN A 588 17.68 -4.70 -26.90
N ARG A 589 16.87 -5.45 -27.66
CA ARG A 589 15.76 -4.94 -28.47
C ARG A 589 14.42 -5.24 -27.78
N SER A 590 13.40 -4.43 -28.03
CA SER A 590 12.09 -4.61 -27.40
C SER A 590 11.33 -5.80 -27.99
N ALA A 591 10.73 -6.64 -27.15
CA ALA A 591 9.88 -7.74 -27.63
C ALA A 591 8.62 -7.25 -28.37
N ALA A 592 8.09 -6.10 -27.98
CA ALA A 592 6.94 -5.46 -28.62
C ALA A 592 7.24 -4.90 -30.02
N ASP A 593 8.46 -4.42 -30.25
CA ASP A 593 8.94 -3.95 -31.56
C ASP A 593 10.48 -4.11 -31.64
N PRO A 594 10.99 -5.16 -32.29
CA PRO A 594 12.42 -5.39 -32.45
C PRO A 594 13.13 -4.33 -33.28
N SER A 595 12.42 -3.42 -33.98
CA SER A 595 13.07 -2.26 -34.60
C SER A 595 13.60 -1.25 -33.59
N LYS A 596 13.11 -1.31 -32.35
CA LYS A 596 13.43 -0.42 -31.25
C LYS A 596 14.29 -1.09 -30.19
N LEU A 597 15.12 -0.31 -29.53
CA LEU A 597 15.89 -0.74 -28.36
C LEU A 597 14.98 -0.92 -27.15
N ASN A 598 15.32 -1.87 -26.28
CA ASN A 598 14.72 -2.02 -24.97
C ASN A 598 15.30 -0.99 -24.00
N ALA A 599 14.49 -0.48 -23.08
CA ALA A 599 14.94 0.37 -21.99
C ALA A 599 14.46 -0.13 -20.62
N ASN A 600 15.38 -0.15 -19.65
CA ASN A 600 15.14 -0.49 -18.25
C ASN A 600 15.61 0.64 -17.32
N LEU A 601 15.37 0.48 -16.01
CA LEU A 601 15.77 1.46 -15.00
C LEU A 601 17.11 1.12 -14.33
N TYR A 602 17.87 2.16 -14.04
CA TYR A 602 19.17 2.10 -13.35
C TYR A 602 19.21 3.23 -12.31
N VAL A 603 20.04 3.06 -11.29
CA VAL A 603 20.27 4.08 -10.26
C VAL A 603 21.76 4.42 -10.17
N LEU A 604 22.07 5.72 -10.16
CA LEU A 604 23.33 6.26 -9.67
C LEU A 604 23.20 6.49 -8.16
N GLU A 605 23.88 5.67 -7.38
CA GLU A 605 23.95 5.80 -5.92
C GLU A 605 25.39 5.63 -5.45
N LYS A 606 25.84 6.49 -4.52
CA LYS A 606 27.20 6.44 -3.94
C LYS A 606 28.31 6.36 -5.00
N GLY A 607 28.13 7.04 -6.14
CA GLY A 607 29.10 7.07 -7.24
C GLY A 607 29.17 5.79 -8.08
N LYS A 608 28.22 4.86 -7.96
CA LYS A 608 28.14 3.62 -8.76
C LYS A 608 26.79 3.51 -9.44
N ILE A 609 26.78 2.87 -10.62
CA ILE A 609 25.55 2.52 -11.34
C ILE A 609 25.15 1.11 -10.96
N ARG A 610 23.86 0.93 -10.70
CA ARG A 610 23.23 -0.37 -10.51
C ARG A 610 21.97 -0.48 -11.35
N GLN A 611 21.75 -1.62 -11.98
CA GLN A 611 20.50 -1.91 -12.69
C GLN A 611 19.40 -2.21 -11.67
N VAL A 612 18.20 -1.71 -11.91
CA VAL A 612 17.03 -1.87 -11.02
C VAL A 612 16.01 -2.81 -11.66
N THR A 613 15.83 -2.76 -12.98
CA THR A 613 14.83 -3.59 -13.68
C THR A 613 15.38 -4.34 -14.89
N PHE A 614 14.70 -5.41 -15.32
CA PHE A 614 15.23 -6.44 -16.24
C PHE A 614 14.23 -6.95 -17.31
N LEU A 615 13.12 -6.24 -17.56
CA LEU A 615 12.08 -6.74 -18.47
C LEU A 615 12.45 -6.65 -19.96
N SER A 616 11.87 -7.52 -20.77
CA SER A 616 12.11 -7.58 -22.23
C SER A 616 11.32 -6.54 -23.04
N ASN A 617 10.33 -5.91 -22.41
CA ASN A 617 9.61 -4.73 -22.90
C ASN A 617 10.08 -3.45 -22.17
N GLN A 618 9.52 -2.29 -22.54
CA GLN A 618 9.95 -0.98 -22.04
C GLN A 618 9.55 -0.73 -20.58
N GLU A 619 10.46 -0.18 -19.79
CA GLU A 619 10.19 0.38 -18.46
C GLU A 619 10.75 1.80 -18.35
N MET A 620 9.84 2.76 -18.23
CA MET A 620 10.18 4.17 -18.33
C MET A 620 9.37 5.02 -17.37
N TYR A 621 9.64 6.32 -17.42
CA TYR A 621 9.01 7.33 -16.60
C TYR A 621 9.19 7.08 -15.08
N PRO A 622 10.41 6.87 -14.56
CA PRO A 622 10.63 6.74 -13.12
C PRO A 622 10.13 7.98 -12.36
N ALA A 623 9.41 7.77 -11.27
CA ALA A 623 8.96 8.80 -10.33
C ALA A 623 9.00 8.24 -8.90
N PHE A 624 8.79 9.06 -7.87
CA PHE A 624 8.85 8.58 -6.49
C PHE A 624 7.54 8.84 -5.75
N LYS A 625 7.13 7.85 -4.95
CA LYS A 625 6.19 8.08 -3.86
C LYS A 625 6.83 9.00 -2.82
N ILE A 626 6.00 9.71 -2.07
CA ILE A 626 6.38 10.54 -0.92
C ILE A 626 7.15 9.72 0.13
N ASN A 627 6.91 8.41 0.23
CA ASN A 627 7.63 7.52 1.14
C ASN A 627 8.96 6.97 0.58
N GLY A 628 9.39 7.41 -0.61
CA GLY A 628 10.68 7.02 -1.20
C GLY A 628 10.69 5.73 -2.02
N GLN A 629 9.53 5.12 -2.30
CA GLN A 629 9.43 3.99 -3.25
C GLN A 629 9.41 4.49 -4.69
N LEU A 630 10.01 3.72 -5.61
CA LEU A 630 10.09 4.02 -7.03
C LEU A 630 8.80 3.60 -7.75
N LEU A 631 8.27 4.48 -8.59
CA LEU A 631 7.14 4.29 -9.50
C LEU A 631 7.64 4.29 -10.94
N MET A 632 6.97 3.56 -11.83
CA MET A 632 7.30 3.54 -13.26
C MET A 632 6.11 3.12 -14.11
N THR A 633 6.19 3.40 -15.41
CA THR A 633 5.30 2.82 -16.43
C THR A 633 6.01 1.64 -17.08
N THR A 634 5.33 0.50 -17.14
CA THR A 634 5.81 -0.73 -17.77
C THR A 634 4.94 -1.08 -18.98
N GLU A 635 5.58 -1.32 -20.12
CA GLU A 635 4.95 -1.92 -21.29
C GLU A 635 4.82 -3.43 -21.11
N LYS A 636 3.62 -3.94 -21.33
CA LYS A 636 3.29 -5.36 -21.16
C LYS A 636 2.74 -5.87 -22.48
N ARG A 637 3.60 -6.40 -23.33
CA ARG A 637 3.24 -6.95 -24.63
C ARG A 637 3.66 -8.41 -24.72
N THR A 638 2.68 -9.29 -24.94
CA THR A 638 2.85 -10.73 -25.15
C THR A 638 1.67 -11.25 -25.98
N PRO A 639 1.72 -12.42 -26.65
CA PRO A 639 0.61 -12.88 -27.49
C PRO A 639 -0.75 -12.80 -26.77
N GLY A 640 -1.74 -12.19 -27.42
CA GLY A 640 -3.09 -11.95 -26.90
C GLY A 640 -3.19 -10.87 -25.81
N PHE A 641 -2.15 -10.06 -25.58
CA PHE A 641 -2.16 -9.06 -24.52
C PHE A 641 -1.29 -7.84 -24.80
N TYR A 642 -1.84 -6.65 -24.56
CA TYR A 642 -1.12 -5.39 -24.57
C TYR A 642 -1.62 -4.45 -23.48
N GLN A 643 -0.71 -3.87 -22.69
CA GLN A 643 -0.99 -2.75 -21.81
C GLN A 643 0.22 -1.87 -21.52
N LEU A 644 -0.05 -0.61 -21.14
CA LEU A 644 0.89 0.21 -20.38
C LEU A 644 0.35 0.34 -18.95
N ALA A 645 1.15 0.02 -17.95
CA ALA A 645 0.65 -0.07 -16.58
C ALA A 645 1.62 0.51 -15.56
N ALA A 646 1.06 1.07 -14.48
CA ALA A 646 1.84 1.60 -13.37
C ALA A 646 2.35 0.47 -12.48
N ARG A 647 3.66 0.45 -12.21
CA ARG A 647 4.31 -0.47 -11.26
C ARG A 647 5.10 0.29 -10.21
N ARG A 648 5.42 -0.39 -9.11
CA ARG A 648 6.34 0.10 -8.09
C ARG A 648 7.45 -0.92 -7.82
N ILE A 649 8.57 -0.43 -7.30
CA ILE A 649 9.67 -1.25 -6.78
C ILE A 649 10.34 -0.49 -5.62
N ASN A 650 10.92 -1.18 -4.66
CA ASN A 650 11.79 -0.54 -3.67
C ASN A 650 13.12 -0.18 -4.33
N LEU A 651 13.78 0.89 -3.90
CA LEU A 651 14.98 1.38 -4.61
C LEU A 651 16.13 0.38 -4.55
N ASP A 652 16.18 -0.47 -3.51
CA ASP A 652 17.15 -1.57 -3.39
C ASP A 652 16.92 -2.72 -4.39
N GLY A 653 15.85 -2.67 -5.18
CA GLY A 653 15.51 -3.66 -6.20
C GLY A 653 14.47 -4.69 -5.77
N GLY A 654 14.12 -4.75 -4.47
CA GLY A 654 13.15 -5.71 -3.96
C GLY A 654 11.68 -5.30 -4.18
N ASP A 655 10.78 -6.28 -4.06
CA ASP A 655 9.33 -6.10 -4.14
C ASP A 655 8.87 -5.40 -5.43
N TYR A 656 9.26 -5.98 -6.56
CA TYR A 656 8.79 -5.59 -7.88
C TYR A 656 7.29 -5.90 -8.03
N HIS A 657 6.45 -4.86 -7.92
CA HIS A 657 5.04 -5.02 -7.58
C HIS A 657 4.09 -4.29 -8.56
N PRO A 658 3.00 -4.96 -9.01
CA PRO A 658 1.97 -4.30 -9.82
C PRO A 658 1.20 -3.22 -9.04
N LEU A 659 1.13 -1.98 -9.52
CA LEU A 659 0.44 -0.90 -8.79
C LEU A 659 -1.01 -0.68 -9.25
N PHE A 660 -1.21 -0.24 -10.50
CA PHE A 660 -2.53 0.01 -11.08
C PHE A 660 -2.49 -0.11 -12.61
N GLY A 661 -3.65 -0.20 -13.27
CA GLY A 661 -3.74 -0.30 -14.73
C GLY A 661 -3.33 -1.66 -15.31
N GLN A 662 -3.26 -2.70 -14.48
CA GLN A 662 -2.65 -3.99 -14.82
C GLN A 662 -3.51 -4.91 -15.68
N ARG A 663 -4.79 -4.58 -15.93
CA ARG A 663 -5.74 -5.35 -16.75
C ARG A 663 -6.82 -4.43 -17.30
N ALA A 664 -7.35 -4.70 -18.49
CA ALA A 664 -8.25 -3.79 -19.20
C ALA A 664 -9.56 -3.48 -18.44
N HIS A 665 -9.91 -4.29 -17.43
CA HIS A 665 -11.05 -4.03 -16.55
C HIS A 665 -11.03 -2.65 -15.86
N PHE A 666 -9.88 -1.95 -15.77
CA PHE A 666 -9.82 -0.55 -15.31
C PHE A 666 -10.40 0.46 -16.32
N GLY A 667 -10.86 -0.02 -17.48
CA GLY A 667 -11.55 0.76 -18.49
C GLY A 667 -10.67 1.21 -19.64
N HIS A 668 -9.35 1.18 -19.53
CA HIS A 668 -8.44 1.57 -20.61
C HIS A 668 -7.34 0.51 -20.81
N LEU A 669 -6.54 0.64 -21.87
CA LEU A 669 -5.38 -0.23 -22.10
C LEU A 669 -4.08 0.37 -21.55
N GLN A 670 -4.04 1.68 -21.32
CA GLN A 670 -2.82 2.39 -20.97
C GLN A 670 -3.06 3.29 -19.74
N LEU A 671 -2.18 3.17 -18.75
CA LEU A 671 -1.97 4.11 -17.66
C LEU A 671 -0.50 4.49 -17.64
N THR A 672 -0.19 5.73 -17.99
CA THR A 672 1.18 6.22 -18.15
C THR A 672 1.48 7.39 -17.22
N GLU A 673 2.77 7.69 -17.06
CA GLU A 673 3.27 8.91 -16.39
C GLU A 673 2.72 9.08 -14.96
N THR A 674 2.63 7.97 -14.25
CA THR A 674 2.05 7.97 -12.89
C THR A 674 2.97 8.69 -11.89
N SER A 675 2.39 9.62 -11.15
CA SER A 675 3.03 10.34 -10.05
C SER A 675 2.14 10.27 -8.79
N GLN A 676 2.63 10.80 -7.66
CA GLN A 676 1.89 10.86 -6.40
C GLN A 676 1.67 12.32 -5.97
N LEU A 677 0.44 12.65 -5.56
CA LEU A 677 0.04 13.95 -5.02
C LEU A 677 0.30 14.05 -3.51
N LEU A 678 0.19 15.26 -2.95
CA LEU A 678 0.41 15.53 -1.51
C LEU A 678 -0.57 14.79 -0.59
N ASP A 679 -1.76 14.45 -1.09
CA ASP A 679 -2.75 13.62 -0.39
C ASP A 679 -2.50 12.11 -0.55
N GLN A 680 -1.35 11.76 -1.14
CA GLN A 680 -0.88 10.42 -1.48
C GLN A 680 -1.75 9.66 -2.49
N ASN A 681 -2.74 10.29 -3.12
CA ASN A 681 -3.39 9.69 -4.29
C ASN A 681 -2.42 9.66 -5.47
N PHE A 682 -2.58 8.67 -6.34
CA PHE A 682 -1.82 8.65 -7.59
C PHE A 682 -2.54 9.48 -8.64
N VAL A 683 -1.78 10.14 -9.51
CA VAL A 683 -2.26 10.81 -10.70
C VAL A 683 -1.58 10.19 -11.92
N GLY A 684 -2.28 10.07 -13.04
CA GLY A 684 -1.71 9.54 -14.29
C GLY A 684 -2.59 9.83 -15.49
N ILE A 685 -2.14 9.37 -16.66
CA ILE A 685 -2.85 9.54 -17.92
C ILE A 685 -3.44 8.19 -18.35
N ALA A 686 -4.76 8.13 -18.48
CA ALA A 686 -5.47 6.95 -18.94
C ALA A 686 -5.86 7.10 -20.42
N SER A 687 -5.51 6.11 -21.25
CA SER A 687 -5.82 6.14 -22.68
C SER A 687 -6.03 4.75 -23.27
N ASP A 688 -6.79 4.71 -24.36
CA ASP A 688 -6.85 3.53 -25.23
C ASP A 688 -5.61 3.49 -26.13
N ARG A 689 -5.24 2.29 -26.58
CA ARG A 689 -4.12 2.14 -27.51
C ARG A 689 -4.39 2.89 -28.82
N GLY A 690 -3.36 3.55 -29.35
CA GLY A 690 -3.45 4.37 -30.54
C GLY A 690 -3.69 5.85 -30.25
N ALA A 691 -3.81 6.23 -28.97
CA ALA A 691 -3.83 7.63 -28.56
C ALA A 691 -2.55 8.35 -29.02
N ALA A 692 -2.73 9.46 -29.71
CA ALA A 692 -1.62 10.24 -30.21
C ALA A 692 -0.92 10.99 -29.08
N ASN A 693 0.41 11.11 -29.19
CA ASN A 693 1.25 11.89 -28.29
C ASN A 693 1.18 11.46 -26.82
N LEU A 694 0.87 10.19 -26.57
CA LEU A 694 0.66 9.61 -25.23
C LEU A 694 -0.37 10.38 -24.38
N ALA A 695 -1.28 11.10 -25.04
CA ALA A 695 -2.26 11.93 -24.36
C ALA A 695 -3.51 11.11 -23.99
N GLY A 696 -4.26 11.59 -23.00
CA GLY A 696 -5.46 10.89 -22.56
C GLY A 696 -6.27 11.66 -21.52
N ALA A 697 -7.05 10.90 -20.76
CA ALA A 697 -7.79 11.39 -19.61
C ALA A 697 -6.85 11.59 -18.42
N LEU A 698 -7.02 12.69 -17.68
CA LEU A 698 -6.34 12.89 -16.40
C LEU A 698 -7.11 12.14 -15.31
N VAL A 699 -6.46 11.17 -14.66
CA VAL A 699 -7.10 10.34 -13.64
C VAL A 699 -6.41 10.43 -12.29
N VAL A 700 -7.22 10.47 -11.23
CA VAL A 700 -6.78 10.38 -9.84
C VAL A 700 -7.23 9.06 -9.24
N ILE A 701 -6.31 8.36 -8.57
CA ILE A 701 -6.52 7.01 -8.02
C ILE A 701 -6.31 7.03 -6.50
N ASN A 702 -7.40 6.88 -5.76
CA ASN A 702 -7.38 6.63 -4.32
C ASN A 702 -7.30 5.13 -4.05
N ARG A 703 -6.07 4.61 -3.92
CA ARG A 703 -5.85 3.16 -3.73
C ARG A 703 -6.41 2.59 -2.42
N SER A 704 -6.88 3.43 -1.49
CA SER A 704 -7.37 2.95 -0.18
C SER A 704 -8.82 2.45 -0.15
N ILE A 705 -9.58 2.59 -1.24
CA ILE A 705 -10.99 2.19 -1.30
C ILE A 705 -11.26 0.90 -2.06
N GLY A 706 -10.44 0.52 -3.04
CA GLY A 706 -10.62 -0.75 -3.75
C GLY A 706 -9.85 -0.84 -5.07
N GLN A 707 -10.39 -1.64 -6.00
CA GLN A 707 -9.99 -1.74 -7.40
C GLN A 707 -10.95 -0.92 -8.28
N ASP A 708 -10.70 -0.81 -9.58
CA ASP A 708 -11.70 -0.28 -10.51
C ASP A 708 -11.96 -1.29 -11.61
N ASN A 709 -13.22 -1.71 -11.68
CA ASN A 709 -13.77 -2.60 -12.68
C ASN A 709 -14.79 -1.77 -13.46
N VAL A 710 -14.29 -0.84 -14.27
CA VAL A 710 -15.12 0.13 -15.01
C VAL A 710 -15.25 -0.20 -16.48
N SER A 711 -14.41 -1.11 -17.01
CA SER A 711 -14.63 -1.63 -18.36
C SER A 711 -16.01 -2.24 -18.46
N GLN A 712 -16.65 -2.04 -19.61
CA GLN A 712 -17.93 -2.63 -19.98
C GLN A 712 -17.77 -3.78 -20.98
N ASN A 713 -16.53 -4.10 -21.36
CA ASN A 713 -16.24 -5.21 -22.27
C ASN A 713 -16.16 -6.52 -21.47
N PRO A 714 -17.04 -7.51 -21.73
CA PRO A 714 -17.00 -8.80 -21.04
C PRO A 714 -15.69 -9.58 -21.26
N ASP A 715 -14.97 -9.34 -22.36
CA ASP A 715 -13.70 -10.01 -22.66
C ASP A 715 -12.52 -9.50 -21.81
N ASP A 716 -12.68 -8.36 -21.14
CA ASP A 716 -11.67 -7.84 -20.20
C ASP A 716 -11.67 -8.62 -18.86
N TYR A 717 -12.65 -9.52 -18.68
CA TYR A 717 -12.84 -10.35 -17.50
C TYR A 717 -12.59 -11.82 -17.86
N ALA A 718 -11.31 -12.20 -17.86
CA ALA A 718 -10.83 -13.50 -18.33
C ALA A 718 -11.31 -14.72 -17.52
N GLU A 719 -11.72 -14.56 -16.26
CA GLU A 719 -12.27 -15.65 -15.43
C GLU A 719 -13.80 -15.65 -15.42
N ASP A 720 -14.41 -14.49 -15.25
CA ASP A 720 -15.86 -14.34 -15.04
C ASP A 720 -16.38 -13.08 -15.73
N PRO A 721 -16.94 -13.20 -16.95
CA PRO A 721 -17.56 -12.08 -17.67
C PRO A 721 -18.70 -11.39 -16.93
N ASP A 722 -19.40 -12.12 -16.05
CA ASP A 722 -20.53 -11.57 -15.29
C ASP A 722 -20.05 -10.64 -14.16
N ALA A 723 -18.73 -10.53 -13.93
CA ALA A 723 -18.12 -9.65 -12.94
C ALA A 723 -18.53 -8.17 -13.08
N LEU A 724 -18.96 -7.77 -14.29
CA LEU A 724 -19.53 -6.45 -14.59
C LEU A 724 -20.71 -6.07 -13.69
N GLU A 725 -21.54 -7.05 -13.30
CA GLU A 725 -22.78 -6.79 -12.54
C GLU A 725 -22.57 -6.67 -11.02
N TYR A 726 -21.36 -6.96 -10.53
CA TYR A 726 -21.10 -7.10 -9.09
C TYR A 726 -20.81 -5.78 -8.37
N ALA A 727 -20.32 -4.77 -9.08
CA ALA A 727 -20.02 -3.48 -8.50
C ALA A 727 -21.29 -2.63 -8.34
N LYS A 728 -22.01 -2.78 -7.22
CA LYS A 728 -23.18 -1.93 -6.91
C LYS A 728 -22.79 -0.63 -6.21
N THR A 729 -23.05 0.49 -6.88
CA THR A 729 -22.68 1.85 -6.46
C THR A 729 -23.04 2.23 -5.01
N PRO A 730 -24.16 1.77 -4.38
CA PRO A 730 -24.44 2.10 -2.98
C PRO A 730 -23.47 1.46 -1.98
N PHE A 731 -22.86 0.33 -2.34
CA PHE A 731 -22.03 -0.48 -1.45
C PHE A 731 -20.55 -0.47 -1.86
N TYR A 732 -20.27 -0.03 -3.08
CA TYR A 732 -18.94 -0.02 -3.64
C TYR A 732 -18.46 1.37 -4.05
N GLN A 733 -17.30 1.76 -3.54
CA GLN A 733 -16.64 3.02 -3.85
C GLN A 733 -15.50 2.78 -4.85
N ARG A 734 -15.57 3.43 -6.01
CA ARG A 734 -14.56 3.39 -7.06
C ARG A 734 -13.28 4.12 -6.64
N SER A 735 -12.11 3.52 -6.87
CA SER A 735 -10.81 4.16 -6.56
C SER A 735 -10.40 5.22 -7.58
N LEU A 736 -10.91 5.14 -8.81
CA LEU A 736 -10.54 5.96 -9.95
C LEU A 736 -11.57 7.08 -10.15
N THR A 737 -11.07 8.29 -10.35
CA THR A 737 -11.85 9.44 -10.78
C THR A 737 -11.20 10.03 -12.03
N ASN A 738 -11.95 10.17 -13.12
CA ASN A 738 -11.55 11.06 -14.22
C ASN A 738 -11.87 12.48 -13.77
N VAL A 739 -10.84 13.30 -13.55
CA VAL A 739 -11.01 14.65 -12.98
C VAL A 739 -11.57 15.63 -14.00
N ASP A 740 -11.41 15.35 -15.29
CA ASP A 740 -12.09 16.07 -16.37
C ASP A 740 -12.79 15.04 -17.30
N PRO A 741 -14.06 14.71 -17.01
CA PRO A 741 -14.82 13.75 -17.81
C PRO A 741 -14.95 14.09 -19.29
N ALA A 742 -14.70 15.35 -19.69
CA ALA A 742 -14.76 15.77 -21.08
C ALA A 742 -13.53 15.30 -21.89
N ALA A 743 -12.37 15.15 -21.24
CA ALA A 743 -11.20 14.48 -21.79
C ALA A 743 -11.31 12.97 -21.54
N THR A 744 -11.79 12.23 -22.54
CA THR A 744 -12.29 10.86 -22.32
C THR A 744 -11.20 9.79 -22.29
N GLY A 745 -10.03 10.06 -22.89
CA GLY A 745 -8.99 9.04 -23.07
C GLY A 745 -9.35 7.94 -24.07
N ARG A 746 -10.42 8.13 -24.87
CA ARG A 746 -10.95 7.13 -25.80
C ARG A 746 -10.53 7.43 -27.24
N VAL A 747 -9.95 6.45 -27.91
CA VAL A 747 -9.59 6.57 -29.34
C VAL A 747 -10.82 6.28 -30.19
N GLY A 748 -11.07 7.08 -31.23
CA GLY A 748 -12.22 6.93 -32.12
C GLY A 748 -13.57 7.35 -31.51
N GLN A 749 -13.54 7.99 -30.33
CA GLN A 749 -14.72 8.57 -29.68
C GLN A 749 -14.52 10.08 -29.51
N PRO A 750 -15.59 10.90 -29.49
CA PRO A 750 -15.48 12.33 -29.22
C PRO A 750 -14.81 12.61 -27.87
N THR A 751 -13.93 13.61 -27.85
CA THR A 751 -13.29 14.13 -26.63
C THR A 751 -13.28 15.66 -26.67
N GLN A 752 -13.10 16.32 -25.53
CA GLN A 752 -12.85 17.76 -25.43
C GLN A 752 -11.54 17.99 -24.69
N GLY A 753 -10.47 18.01 -25.47
CA GLY A 753 -9.11 18.12 -25.00
C GLY A 753 -8.48 16.79 -24.59
N ALA A 754 -7.19 16.86 -24.28
CA ALA A 754 -6.39 15.74 -23.82
C ALA A 754 -5.24 16.22 -22.92
N TYR A 755 -4.84 15.37 -21.97
CA TYR A 755 -3.80 15.66 -20.99
C TYR A 755 -2.56 14.82 -21.19
N ARG A 756 -1.41 15.33 -20.74
CA ARG A 756 -0.18 14.56 -20.53
C ARG A 756 0.70 15.16 -19.44
N ASN A 757 1.66 14.38 -18.97
CA ASN A 757 2.74 14.82 -18.07
C ASN A 757 2.27 15.44 -16.73
N PRO A 758 1.44 14.75 -15.92
CA PRO A 758 1.01 15.27 -14.63
C PRO A 758 2.16 15.28 -13.62
N SER A 759 2.29 16.37 -12.87
CA SER A 759 3.27 16.55 -11.80
C SER A 759 2.68 17.31 -10.61
N LEU A 760 3.43 17.35 -9.52
CA LEU A 760 2.99 17.85 -8.22
C LEU A 760 3.17 19.37 -8.11
N LEU A 761 2.17 20.06 -7.54
CA LEU A 761 2.31 21.43 -7.03
C LEU A 761 2.32 21.48 -5.50
N PRO A 762 3.04 22.45 -4.89
CA PRO A 762 3.09 22.58 -3.44
C PRO A 762 1.74 22.97 -2.83
N ASN A 763 0.80 23.55 -3.57
CA ASN A 763 -0.55 23.85 -3.07
C ASN A 763 -1.51 22.65 -3.10
N GLY A 764 -1.08 21.50 -3.63
CA GLY A 764 -1.91 20.29 -3.74
C GLY A 764 -2.65 20.13 -5.07
N ASP A 765 -2.55 21.10 -5.99
CA ASP A 765 -3.05 20.97 -7.36
C ASP A 765 -2.15 20.07 -8.22
N ILE A 766 -2.65 19.71 -9.39
CA ILE A 766 -1.93 18.96 -10.42
C ILE A 766 -1.39 19.96 -11.45
N LEU A 767 -0.07 20.00 -11.65
CA LEU A 767 0.54 20.69 -12.80
C LEU A 767 0.55 19.74 -13.99
N VAL A 768 -0.01 20.13 -15.13
CA VAL A 768 -0.22 19.20 -16.25
C VAL A 768 -0.22 19.93 -17.58
N SER A 769 0.19 19.24 -18.65
CA SER A 769 0.06 19.74 -20.02
C SER A 769 -1.30 19.37 -20.59
N TYR A 770 -1.99 20.33 -21.20
CA TYR A 770 -3.36 20.20 -21.70
C TYR A 770 -3.49 20.79 -23.12
N ALA A 771 -4.01 20.00 -24.04
CA ALA A 771 -4.32 20.44 -25.40
C ALA A 771 -5.84 20.61 -25.57
N ALA A 772 -6.31 21.85 -25.64
CA ALA A 772 -7.74 22.16 -25.69
C ALA A 772 -8.42 21.84 -27.05
N ASN A 773 -7.62 21.80 -28.12
CA ASN A 773 -8.05 21.61 -29.50
C ASN A 773 -8.39 20.16 -29.87
N VAL A 774 -8.15 19.20 -28.97
CA VAL A 774 -8.32 17.78 -29.28
C VAL A 774 -9.80 17.39 -29.27
N VAL A 775 -10.27 16.89 -30.41
CA VAL A 775 -11.63 16.33 -30.57
C VAL A 775 -11.62 14.84 -30.97
N ASP A 776 -10.48 14.36 -31.45
CA ASP A 776 -10.17 12.95 -31.76
C ASP A 776 -8.79 12.63 -31.18
N LEU A 777 -8.75 11.71 -30.22
CA LEU A 777 -7.51 11.34 -29.53
C LEU A 777 -6.54 10.56 -30.42
N GLY A 778 -7.03 9.90 -31.48
CA GLY A 778 -6.17 9.14 -32.39
C GLY A 778 -5.46 10.01 -33.44
N ASN A 779 -5.88 11.27 -33.61
CA ASN A 779 -5.43 12.09 -34.73
C ASN A 779 -5.35 13.59 -34.36
N PHE A 780 -4.24 13.97 -33.72
CA PHE A 780 -3.89 15.37 -33.52
C PHE A 780 -2.37 15.55 -33.41
N SER A 781 -1.88 16.76 -33.68
CA SER A 781 -0.45 17.08 -33.77
C SER A 781 0.18 17.60 -32.47
N GLY A 782 -0.62 18.15 -31.55
CA GLY A 782 -0.15 18.82 -30.34
C GLY A 782 -0.98 20.07 -30.01
N ASN A 783 -0.30 21.15 -29.64
CA ASN A 783 -0.77 22.39 -29.01
C ASN A 783 -1.09 22.23 -27.53
N PHE A 784 -0.13 21.69 -26.77
CA PHE A 784 -0.23 21.58 -25.31
C PHE A 784 0.17 22.88 -24.61
N ASP A 785 -0.73 23.41 -23.79
CA ASP A 785 -0.45 24.48 -22.80
C ASP A 785 -0.14 23.84 -21.43
N VAL A 786 0.41 24.61 -20.48
CA VAL A 786 0.54 24.16 -19.08
C VAL A 786 -0.57 24.76 -18.22
N VAL A 787 -1.26 23.91 -17.47
CA VAL A 787 -2.36 24.30 -16.59
C VAL A 787 -2.17 23.71 -15.19
N ALA A 788 -2.76 24.37 -14.19
CA ALA A 788 -3.02 23.77 -12.89
C ALA A 788 -4.44 23.19 -12.86
N VAL A 789 -4.62 22.01 -12.27
CA VAL A 789 -5.93 21.35 -12.11
C VAL A 789 -6.17 21.00 -10.65
N ASP A 790 -7.29 21.47 -10.10
CA ASP A 790 -7.73 21.04 -8.77
C ASP A 790 -8.20 19.58 -8.84
N PRO A 791 -7.55 18.64 -8.13
CA PRO A 791 -7.87 17.22 -8.19
C PRO A 791 -9.26 16.86 -7.63
N ALA A 792 -9.88 17.73 -6.81
CA ALA A 792 -11.22 17.48 -6.26
C ALA A 792 -12.34 17.97 -7.17
N THR A 793 -12.18 19.14 -7.80
CA THR A 793 -13.24 19.75 -8.63
C THR A 793 -13.06 19.56 -10.12
N GLY A 794 -11.84 19.25 -10.57
CA GLY A 794 -11.48 19.26 -11.99
C GLY A 794 -11.34 20.67 -12.57
N GLN A 795 -11.43 21.72 -11.74
CA GLN A 795 -11.26 23.09 -12.20
C GLN A 795 -9.85 23.28 -12.74
N ARG A 796 -9.77 23.79 -13.97
CA ARG A 796 -8.52 24.03 -14.68
C ARG A 796 -8.22 25.52 -14.68
N THR A 797 -6.98 25.87 -14.34
CA THR A 797 -6.48 27.23 -14.29
C THR A 797 -5.29 27.36 -15.24
N PRO A 798 -5.43 28.11 -16.34
CA PRO A 798 -4.31 28.43 -17.21
C PRO A 798 -3.23 29.20 -16.45
N LEU A 799 -1.96 28.89 -16.71
CA LEU A 799 -0.83 29.55 -16.07
C LEU A 799 -0.27 30.65 -16.99
N PRO A 800 -0.22 31.93 -16.56
CA PRO A 800 0.27 33.01 -17.41
C PRO A 800 1.71 32.76 -17.87
N GLY A 801 1.97 33.02 -19.16
CA GLY A 801 3.27 32.77 -19.79
C GLY A 801 3.51 31.33 -20.25
N LEU A 802 2.55 30.42 -20.01
CA LEU A 802 2.59 29.02 -20.43
C LEU A 802 1.37 28.67 -21.32
N SER A 803 1.27 29.40 -22.42
CA SER A 803 0.30 29.11 -23.48
C SER A 803 0.75 29.73 -24.80
N ASP A 804 1.67 29.05 -25.48
CA ASP A 804 2.12 29.44 -26.82
C ASP A 804 1.36 28.65 -27.90
N PRO A 805 0.50 29.29 -28.70
CA PRO A 805 -0.31 28.61 -29.72
C PRO A 805 0.50 28.00 -30.88
N ALA A 806 1.81 28.26 -30.94
CA ALA A 806 2.72 27.70 -31.94
C ALA A 806 3.61 26.57 -31.39
N ALA A 807 3.44 26.17 -30.13
CA ALA A 807 4.30 25.21 -29.46
C ALA A 807 3.53 24.14 -28.65
N ASP A 808 4.22 23.06 -28.35
CA ASP A 808 3.90 22.15 -27.25
C ASP A 808 4.74 22.55 -26.03
N GLU A 809 4.07 22.79 -24.91
CA GLU A 809 4.66 23.00 -23.60
C GLU A 809 4.39 21.78 -22.72
N ILE A 810 5.42 20.93 -22.58
CA ILE A 810 5.32 19.57 -22.06
C ILE A 810 6.30 19.29 -20.93
N TRP A 811 6.02 18.23 -20.16
CA TRP A 811 6.77 17.85 -18.95
C TRP A 811 7.02 19.00 -17.96
N PRO A 812 5.97 19.73 -17.55
CA PRO A 812 6.10 20.80 -16.58
C PRO A 812 6.38 20.21 -15.19
N VAL A 813 7.36 20.75 -14.47
CA VAL A 813 7.70 20.39 -13.10
C VAL A 813 7.97 21.64 -12.28
N ALA A 814 7.32 21.74 -11.12
CA ALA A 814 7.51 22.82 -10.17
C ALA A 814 8.86 22.69 -9.41
N VAL A 815 9.53 23.82 -9.20
CA VAL A 815 10.82 23.90 -8.51
C VAL A 815 10.61 24.41 -7.08
N PHE A 816 10.65 23.50 -6.11
CA PHE A 816 10.51 23.79 -4.68
C PHE A 816 11.14 22.70 -3.82
N GLY A 817 11.44 23.02 -2.56
CA GLY A 817 11.97 22.06 -1.60
C GLY A 817 10.88 21.19 -0.97
N ARG A 818 11.17 19.88 -0.90
CA ARG A 818 10.34 18.83 -0.28
C ARG A 818 11.08 18.22 0.90
N ILE A 819 10.34 17.74 1.88
CA ILE A 819 10.95 17.06 3.02
C ILE A 819 11.47 15.70 2.57
N ASP A 820 12.73 15.42 2.87
CA ASP A 820 13.29 14.09 2.73
C ASP A 820 12.70 13.17 3.81
N ARG A 821 11.95 12.15 3.36
CA ARG A 821 11.36 11.11 4.21
C ARG A 821 12.13 9.79 4.13
N GLY A 822 13.32 9.82 3.52
CA GLY A 822 14.17 8.67 3.27
C GLY A 822 13.74 7.84 2.06
N VAL A 823 14.65 6.98 1.61
CA VAL A 823 14.36 5.94 0.62
C VAL A 823 13.74 4.74 1.31
N PHE A 824 12.65 4.21 0.73
CA PHE A 824 12.07 2.95 1.21
C PHE A 824 12.91 1.77 0.75
N ARG A 825 13.28 0.90 1.69
CA ARG A 825 14.03 -0.32 1.44
C ARG A 825 13.22 -1.54 1.85
N THR A 826 13.52 -2.65 1.20
CA THR A 826 12.96 -3.96 1.53
C THR A 826 13.58 -4.43 2.84
N THR A 827 12.79 -4.43 3.92
CA THR A 827 13.26 -4.84 5.24
C THR A 827 12.77 -6.25 5.59
N PRO A 828 13.64 -7.11 6.18
CA PRO A 828 13.24 -8.45 6.58
C PRO A 828 12.09 -8.37 7.60
N GLY A 829 10.89 -8.75 7.17
CA GLY A 829 9.67 -8.78 7.97
C GLY A 829 8.74 -7.55 7.86
N GLY A 830 9.03 -6.59 6.97
CA GLY A 830 8.36 -5.26 6.91
C GLY A 830 6.85 -5.28 6.61
N ASP A 831 6.31 -6.42 6.20
CA ASP A 831 4.88 -6.74 6.23
C ASP A 831 4.73 -8.22 6.58
N SER A 832 3.81 -8.56 7.49
CA SER A 832 3.49 -9.96 7.83
C SER A 832 3.05 -10.82 6.61
N VAL A 833 2.77 -10.17 5.48
CA VAL A 833 2.16 -10.77 4.28
C VAL A 833 3.09 -10.74 3.05
N PHE A 834 3.91 -9.69 2.91
CA PHE A 834 4.86 -9.52 1.82
C PHE A 834 6.14 -8.94 2.39
N HIS A 835 7.02 -9.82 2.88
CA HIS A 835 8.30 -9.38 3.39
C HIS A 835 9.43 -9.96 2.57
N GLY A 836 10.46 -9.15 2.40
CA GLY A 836 11.69 -9.59 1.79
C GLY A 836 12.88 -8.87 2.36
N VAL A 837 14.04 -9.17 1.83
CA VAL A 837 15.28 -8.45 2.09
C VAL A 837 16.13 -8.59 0.85
N VAL A 838 16.88 -7.56 0.51
CA VAL A 838 17.89 -7.63 -0.53
C VAL A 838 19.25 -7.64 0.16
N TYR A 839 19.92 -8.80 0.15
CA TYR A 839 21.28 -8.93 0.69
C TYR A 839 22.31 -8.38 -0.29
N GLN A 840 23.25 -7.57 0.21
CA GLN A 840 24.37 -7.03 -0.56
C GLN A 840 25.63 -7.91 -0.39
N GLU A 841 26.65 -7.71 -1.23
CA GLU A 841 27.90 -8.51 -1.21
C GLU A 841 28.66 -8.44 0.13
N ASP A 842 28.46 -7.36 0.89
CA ASP A 842 29.07 -7.16 2.21
C ASP A 842 28.33 -7.93 3.33
N ASP A 843 27.15 -8.52 3.05
CA ASP A 843 26.29 -9.18 4.04
C ASP A 843 26.60 -10.69 4.18
N ASP A 844 27.86 -11.09 4.44
CA ASP A 844 28.31 -12.45 4.85
C ASP A 844 27.72 -13.70 4.10
N GLN A 845 27.01 -13.51 2.97
CA GLN A 845 26.24 -14.54 2.29
C GLN A 845 26.80 -14.80 0.89
N LYS A 846 27.20 -16.06 0.68
CA LYS A 846 27.79 -16.60 -0.56
C LYS A 846 26.82 -16.69 -1.76
N ARG A 847 25.78 -15.84 -1.88
CA ARG A 847 24.63 -16.05 -2.80
C ARG A 847 24.05 -14.78 -3.45
N THR A 848 24.84 -13.74 -3.69
CA THR A 848 24.34 -12.44 -4.18
C THR A 848 23.86 -12.42 -5.63
N ASP A 849 24.12 -13.46 -6.43
CA ASP A 849 23.68 -13.59 -7.82
C ASP A 849 22.30 -14.27 -7.99
N ARG A 850 21.73 -14.77 -6.90
CA ARG A 850 20.49 -15.55 -6.88
C ARG A 850 19.42 -14.89 -6.04
N PHE A 851 18.16 -15.22 -6.36
CA PHE A 851 17.04 -14.93 -5.47
C PHE A 851 16.56 -16.20 -4.77
N GLN A 852 15.89 -16.02 -3.65
CA GLN A 852 15.07 -17.05 -3.01
C GLN A 852 13.64 -16.55 -2.86
N LEU A 853 12.70 -17.38 -3.29
CA LEU A 853 11.28 -17.10 -3.24
C LEU A 853 10.58 -18.16 -2.39
N ASN A 854 9.90 -17.69 -1.35
CA ASN A 854 9.01 -18.46 -0.51
C ASN A 854 7.58 -18.03 -0.87
N ILE A 855 6.67 -18.96 -1.12
CA ILE A 855 5.25 -18.65 -1.34
C ILE A 855 4.42 -19.49 -0.39
N VAL A 856 3.62 -18.82 0.46
CA VAL A 856 2.82 -19.48 1.51
C VAL A 856 1.66 -20.28 0.92
N ASP A 857 0.99 -19.76 -0.11
CA ASP A 857 -0.12 -20.43 -0.81
C ASP A 857 -0.07 -20.04 -2.29
N PHE A 858 0.51 -20.90 -3.13
CA PHE A 858 0.67 -20.61 -4.55
C PHE A 858 -0.66 -20.60 -5.32
N PRO A 859 -1.59 -21.58 -5.13
CA PRO A 859 -2.91 -21.53 -5.76
C PRO A 859 -3.65 -20.21 -5.56
N MET A 860 -3.49 -19.60 -4.37
CA MET A 860 -4.13 -18.34 -4.07
C MET A 860 -3.57 -17.17 -4.89
N ILE A 861 -2.25 -17.05 -5.02
CA ILE A 861 -1.63 -16.03 -5.89
C ILE A 861 -1.90 -16.33 -7.37
N ALA A 862 -1.91 -17.59 -7.79
CA ALA A 862 -2.19 -17.97 -9.16
C ALA A 862 -3.57 -17.46 -9.63
N ALA A 863 -4.57 -17.49 -8.75
CA ALA A 863 -5.91 -16.92 -8.99
C ALA A 863 -5.95 -15.37 -9.02
N MET A 864 -4.81 -14.69 -8.90
CA MET A 864 -4.69 -13.24 -9.10
C MET A 864 -3.98 -12.88 -10.42
N LEU A 865 -3.30 -13.86 -11.05
CA LEU A 865 -2.49 -13.66 -12.25
C LEU A 865 -3.32 -13.41 -13.51
N PHE A 866 -4.64 -13.64 -13.49
CA PHE A 866 -5.50 -13.42 -14.65
C PHE A 866 -6.57 -12.37 -14.39
N GLN A 867 -7.25 -12.45 -13.25
CA GLN A 867 -8.31 -11.51 -12.90
C GLN A 867 -8.28 -11.10 -11.43
N SER A 868 -8.53 -9.81 -11.17
CA SER A 868 -8.89 -9.32 -9.83
C SER A 868 -10.28 -8.69 -9.90
N THR A 869 -11.27 -9.34 -9.29
CA THR A 869 -12.66 -8.88 -9.33
C THR A 869 -13.37 -9.13 -8.02
N ARG A 870 -14.50 -8.45 -7.83
CA ARG A 870 -15.38 -8.63 -6.68
C ARG A 870 -16.38 -9.77 -6.84
N SER A 871 -16.41 -10.44 -7.99
CA SER A 871 -17.37 -11.51 -8.25
C SER A 871 -17.03 -12.85 -7.63
N GLY A 872 -15.83 -12.97 -7.07
CA GLY A 872 -15.25 -14.22 -6.64
C GLY A 872 -14.07 -14.57 -7.55
N ARG A 873 -13.43 -15.69 -7.26
CA ARG A 873 -12.39 -16.23 -8.13
C ARG A 873 -12.26 -17.74 -7.96
N HIS A 874 -11.78 -18.39 -9.01
CA HIS A 874 -11.50 -19.83 -8.96
C HIS A 874 -10.12 -20.06 -8.36
N VAL A 875 -10.05 -20.70 -7.20
CA VAL A 875 -8.77 -21.12 -6.59
C VAL A 875 -8.60 -22.61 -6.86
N ASN A 876 -7.66 -22.97 -7.74
CA ASN A 876 -7.36 -24.38 -8.04
C ASN A 876 -6.57 -25.04 -6.90
N THR A 877 -7.28 -25.56 -5.90
CA THR A 877 -6.68 -26.18 -4.72
C THR A 877 -5.96 -27.49 -5.01
N GLU A 878 -6.19 -28.09 -6.19
CA GLU A 878 -5.58 -29.35 -6.60
C GLU A 878 -4.27 -29.18 -7.39
N MET A 879 -3.87 -27.94 -7.68
CA MET A 879 -2.61 -27.64 -8.38
C MET A 879 -1.42 -28.31 -7.68
N LYS A 880 -0.60 -29.04 -8.44
CA LYS A 880 0.59 -29.76 -7.92
C LYS A 880 1.91 -29.11 -8.31
N SER A 881 1.91 -28.23 -9.30
CA SER A 881 3.10 -27.56 -9.80
C SER A 881 2.75 -26.35 -10.66
N PHE A 882 3.73 -25.49 -10.90
CA PHE A 882 3.70 -24.48 -11.95
C PHE A 882 4.98 -24.54 -12.77
N GLU A 883 5.01 -23.86 -13.91
CA GLU A 883 6.20 -23.74 -14.73
C GLU A 883 6.74 -22.31 -14.69
N ALA A 884 8.05 -22.17 -14.58
CA ALA A 884 8.74 -20.89 -14.73
C ALA A 884 9.45 -20.84 -16.08
N TRP A 885 9.31 -19.74 -16.79
CA TRP A 885 9.85 -19.50 -18.12
C TRP A 885 10.61 -18.18 -18.14
N ALA A 886 11.79 -18.14 -18.76
CA ALA A 886 12.52 -16.91 -19.00
C ALA A 886 12.19 -16.39 -20.41
N SER A 887 11.77 -15.13 -20.51
CA SER A 887 11.65 -14.46 -21.81
C SER A 887 13.04 -14.16 -22.36
N VAL A 888 13.25 -14.48 -23.64
CA VAL A 888 14.51 -14.22 -24.33
C VAL A 888 14.33 -12.99 -25.23
N PRO A 889 15.19 -11.97 -25.12
CA PRO A 889 15.12 -10.79 -25.98
C PRO A 889 15.22 -11.15 -27.48
N PRO A 890 14.65 -10.33 -28.39
CA PRO A 890 14.79 -10.52 -29.82
C PRO A 890 16.25 -10.51 -30.27
N ASN A 891 16.57 -11.40 -31.21
CA ASN A 891 17.84 -11.42 -31.94
C ASN A 891 17.70 -10.90 -33.39
N ILE A 892 16.52 -10.39 -33.74
CA ILE A 892 16.19 -9.76 -35.02
C ILE A 892 16.09 -8.24 -34.84
N LYS A 893 16.26 -7.46 -35.91
CA LYS A 893 16.11 -5.99 -35.89
C LYS A 893 14.77 -5.52 -36.47
N SER A 894 13.94 -6.42 -36.98
CA SER A 894 12.61 -6.09 -37.50
C SER A 894 11.74 -7.33 -37.61
N PHE A 895 10.43 -7.18 -37.45
CA PHE A 895 9.45 -8.24 -37.77
C PHE A 895 9.39 -8.62 -39.25
N ALA A 896 10.06 -7.88 -40.14
CA ALA A 896 10.25 -8.27 -41.54
C ALA A 896 11.23 -9.44 -41.69
N GLU A 897 12.13 -9.65 -40.71
CA GLU A 897 13.00 -10.81 -40.66
C GLU A 897 12.15 -12.02 -40.26
N ALA A 898 11.90 -12.92 -41.22
CA ALA A 898 11.12 -14.12 -40.99
C ALA A 898 11.71 -14.93 -39.83
N SER A 899 10.96 -15.04 -38.74
CA SER A 899 11.36 -15.77 -37.54
C SER A 899 10.19 -16.61 -37.04
N PRO A 900 10.44 -17.87 -36.62
CA PRO A 900 9.40 -18.70 -36.05
C PRO A 900 8.98 -18.21 -34.66
N ASN A 901 9.61 -17.18 -34.08
CA ASN A 901 9.30 -16.68 -32.73
C ASN A 901 8.42 -15.42 -32.74
N VAL A 902 7.86 -15.04 -33.89
CA VAL A 902 6.97 -13.88 -34.03
C VAL A 902 5.52 -14.36 -34.06
N ALA A 903 4.72 -13.89 -33.10
CA ALA A 903 3.28 -14.07 -33.10
C ALA A 903 2.59 -12.82 -33.64
N GLU A 904 1.35 -12.98 -34.13
CA GLU A 904 0.48 -11.92 -34.60
C GLU A 904 -0.91 -12.10 -34.01
N ASP A 905 -1.49 -11.01 -33.48
CA ASP A 905 -2.80 -10.97 -32.85
C ASP A 905 -3.50 -9.62 -33.12
N GLU A 906 -4.63 -9.34 -32.47
CA GLU A 906 -5.34 -8.06 -32.61
C GLU A 906 -4.49 -6.84 -32.22
N TYR A 907 -3.44 -7.06 -31.42
CA TYR A 907 -2.50 -6.05 -31.00
C TYR A 907 -1.29 -5.94 -31.97
N GLY A 908 -1.29 -6.63 -33.10
CA GLY A 908 -0.21 -6.63 -34.08
C GLY A 908 0.83 -7.72 -33.80
N LYS A 909 2.08 -7.52 -34.24
CA LYS A 909 3.15 -8.50 -34.07
C LYS A 909 3.84 -8.40 -32.71
N VAL A 910 4.41 -9.50 -32.24
CA VAL A 910 5.21 -9.57 -31.01
C VAL A 910 6.24 -10.68 -31.08
N TRP A 911 7.43 -10.43 -30.54
CA TRP A 911 8.43 -11.47 -30.30
C TRP A 911 8.09 -12.26 -29.04
N ALA A 912 8.01 -13.58 -29.15
CA ALA A 912 7.60 -14.46 -28.06
C ALA A 912 8.49 -15.71 -27.97
N TYR A 913 9.80 -15.50 -27.80
CA TYR A 913 10.73 -16.60 -27.53
C TYR A 913 10.94 -16.76 -26.01
N ARG A 914 10.68 -17.97 -25.50
CA ARG A 914 10.86 -18.32 -24.09
C ARG A 914 11.63 -19.62 -23.94
N VAL A 915 12.41 -19.69 -22.87
CA VAL A 915 13.11 -20.90 -22.43
C VAL A 915 12.57 -21.33 -21.09
N LYS A 916 12.23 -22.60 -20.95
CA LYS A 916 11.76 -23.15 -19.68
C LYS A 916 12.90 -23.12 -18.64
N VAL A 917 12.66 -22.45 -17.51
CA VAL A 917 13.57 -22.48 -16.37
C VAL A 917 13.38 -23.79 -15.62
N GLY A 918 12.13 -24.18 -15.38
CA GLY A 918 11.80 -25.45 -14.77
C GLY A 918 10.33 -25.59 -14.41
N THR A 919 9.93 -26.81 -14.08
CA THR A 919 8.64 -27.10 -13.43
C THR A 919 8.88 -27.18 -11.92
N VAL A 920 8.16 -26.35 -11.17
CA VAL A 920 8.32 -26.20 -9.72
C VAL A 920 7.17 -26.93 -9.03
N PRO A 921 7.44 -28.06 -8.34
CA PRO A 921 6.42 -28.75 -7.54
C PRO A 921 6.01 -27.92 -6.33
N LEU A 922 4.73 -28.01 -5.99
CA LEU A 922 4.17 -27.47 -4.75
C LEU A 922 4.23 -28.53 -3.64
N LEU A 923 4.35 -28.07 -2.40
CA LEU A 923 4.18 -28.91 -1.22
C LEU A 923 2.70 -29.29 -1.02
N ALA A 924 2.42 -30.19 -0.08
CA ALA A 924 1.08 -30.72 0.14
C ALA A 924 0.04 -29.63 0.51
N ASP A 925 0.49 -28.57 1.18
CA ASP A 925 -0.31 -27.39 1.54
C ASP A 925 -0.40 -26.33 0.42
N GLY A 926 0.21 -26.58 -0.75
CA GLY A 926 0.27 -25.64 -1.87
C GLY A 926 1.36 -24.57 -1.74
N SER A 927 2.22 -24.63 -0.72
CA SER A 927 3.34 -23.73 -0.53
C SER A 927 4.58 -24.14 -1.34
N VAL A 928 5.53 -23.23 -1.52
CA VAL A 928 6.79 -23.50 -2.23
C VAL A 928 7.96 -22.68 -1.67
N LYS A 929 9.16 -23.26 -1.72
CA LYS A 929 10.43 -22.58 -1.47
C LYS A 929 11.41 -22.90 -2.58
N VAL A 930 11.82 -21.89 -3.33
CA VAL A 930 12.64 -22.05 -4.53
C VAL A 930 13.79 -21.04 -4.54
N GLN A 931 14.91 -21.43 -5.12
CA GLN A 931 16.03 -20.54 -5.43
C GLN A 931 16.37 -20.64 -6.91
N ALA A 932 16.65 -19.52 -7.57
CA ALA A 932 17.01 -19.46 -8.99
C ALA A 932 17.92 -18.25 -9.28
N PRO A 933 18.55 -18.16 -10.46
CA PRO A 933 19.30 -16.98 -10.86
C PRO A 933 18.38 -15.76 -10.96
N ALA A 934 18.88 -14.61 -10.52
CA ALA A 934 18.15 -13.35 -10.56
C ALA A 934 18.41 -12.57 -11.86
N GLY A 935 17.70 -11.45 -12.05
CA GLY A 935 17.93 -10.54 -13.17
C GLY A 935 17.37 -11.01 -14.52
N TYR A 936 16.47 -12.00 -14.53
CA TYR A 936 15.77 -12.47 -15.72
C TYR A 936 14.31 -12.00 -15.75
N PRO A 937 13.75 -11.70 -16.94
CA PRO A 937 12.30 -11.56 -17.12
C PRO A 937 11.63 -12.93 -17.06
N VAL A 938 10.80 -13.16 -16.04
CA VAL A 938 10.16 -14.45 -15.75
C VAL A 938 8.66 -14.40 -16.04
N VAL A 939 8.16 -15.42 -16.73
CA VAL A 939 6.74 -15.70 -16.96
C VAL A 939 6.38 -17.04 -16.31
N LEU A 940 5.31 -17.08 -15.54
CA LEU A 940 4.75 -18.30 -14.96
C LEU A 940 3.70 -18.93 -15.89
N ALA A 941 3.66 -20.26 -15.93
CA ALA A 941 2.52 -21.01 -16.48
C ALA A 941 1.86 -21.80 -15.35
N VAL A 942 0.54 -21.64 -15.20
CA VAL A 942 -0.22 -22.18 -14.06
C VAL A 942 -1.52 -22.82 -14.54
N GLU A 943 -1.98 -23.84 -13.82
CA GLU A 943 -3.28 -24.47 -14.09
C GLU A 943 -4.42 -23.63 -13.51
N GLN A 944 -5.12 -22.88 -14.36
CA GLN A 944 -6.23 -22.01 -13.98
C GLN A 944 -7.44 -22.29 -14.88
N GLN A 945 -8.65 -22.06 -14.37
CA GLN A 945 -9.86 -22.12 -15.18
C GLN A 945 -10.22 -20.70 -15.64
N LEU A 946 -10.10 -20.44 -16.94
CA LEU A 946 -10.48 -19.18 -17.58
C LEU A 946 -11.78 -19.36 -18.39
N LYS A 947 -12.33 -18.25 -18.91
CA LYS A 947 -13.54 -18.23 -19.74
C LYS A 947 -13.40 -19.21 -20.90
N GLY A 948 -14.37 -20.12 -21.02
CA GLY A 948 -14.40 -21.17 -22.06
C GLY A 948 -13.82 -22.51 -21.60
N ASP A 949 -13.08 -22.56 -20.49
CA ASP A 949 -12.55 -23.79 -19.94
C ASP A 949 -13.64 -24.57 -19.16
N THR A 950 -13.79 -25.86 -19.47
CA THR A 950 -14.66 -26.75 -18.68
C THR A 950 -14.03 -27.25 -17.38
N LYS A 951 -12.71 -27.07 -17.22
CA LYS A 951 -11.87 -27.46 -16.08
C LYS A 951 -10.56 -26.67 -16.10
N PRO A 952 -9.80 -26.57 -14.99
CA PRO A 952 -8.50 -25.90 -15.03
C PRO A 952 -7.56 -26.45 -16.12
N THR A 953 -6.91 -25.56 -16.86
CA THR A 953 -5.90 -25.86 -17.89
C THR A 953 -4.68 -24.97 -17.74
N LEU A 954 -3.56 -25.34 -18.38
CA LEU A 954 -2.31 -24.59 -18.28
C LEU A 954 -2.39 -23.27 -19.07
N HIS A 955 -2.23 -22.15 -18.38
CA HIS A 955 -2.22 -20.80 -18.95
C HIS A 955 -0.96 -20.04 -18.56
N HIS A 956 -0.40 -19.27 -19.48
CA HIS A 956 0.73 -18.40 -19.19
C HIS A 956 0.24 -17.07 -18.64
N GLN A 957 0.86 -16.60 -17.56
CA GLN A 957 0.62 -15.25 -17.07
C GLN A 957 0.95 -14.24 -18.18
N ARG A 958 0.16 -13.17 -18.26
CA ARG A 958 0.25 -12.19 -19.35
C ARG A 958 1.24 -11.06 -19.06
N GLU A 959 2.11 -11.25 -18.07
CA GLU A 959 3.07 -10.25 -17.62
C GLU A 959 4.40 -10.85 -17.17
N GLU A 960 5.48 -10.14 -17.44
CA GLU A 960 6.79 -10.49 -16.91
C GLU A 960 6.92 -10.02 -15.45
N LEU A 961 7.56 -10.87 -14.66
CA LEU A 961 8.04 -10.60 -13.31
C LEU A 961 9.57 -10.54 -13.35
N GLN A 962 10.16 -9.98 -12.31
CA GLN A 962 11.59 -10.07 -12.06
C GLN A 962 11.82 -10.37 -10.58
N PHE A 963 13.01 -10.90 -10.30
CA PHE A 963 13.55 -11.03 -8.96
C PHE A 963 14.96 -10.47 -8.95
N TYR A 964 15.30 -9.74 -7.90
CA TYR A 964 16.55 -9.00 -7.81
C TYR A 964 17.70 -9.88 -7.28
N PRO A 965 18.96 -9.68 -7.71
CA PRO A 965 20.10 -10.39 -7.14
C PRO A 965 20.21 -10.19 -5.62
N GLY A 966 20.29 -11.27 -4.85
CA GLY A 966 20.30 -11.24 -3.38
C GLY A 966 18.91 -11.08 -2.75
N GLU A 967 17.84 -11.02 -3.54
CA GLU A 967 16.47 -10.90 -3.03
C GLU A 967 16.03 -12.20 -2.35
N TRP A 968 15.61 -12.08 -1.11
CA TRP A 968 14.85 -13.06 -0.38
C TRP A 968 13.44 -12.52 -0.21
N LEU A 969 12.45 -13.24 -0.70
CA LEU A 969 11.07 -12.77 -0.70
C LEU A 969 10.12 -13.86 -0.22
N THR A 970 9.23 -13.50 0.69
CA THR A 970 8.05 -14.30 1.02
C THR A 970 6.82 -13.61 0.43
N LEU A 971 6.09 -14.33 -0.42
CA LEU A 971 4.84 -13.89 -1.03
C LEU A 971 3.66 -14.73 -0.52
N SER A 972 2.47 -14.20 -0.73
CA SER A 972 1.20 -14.84 -0.42
C SER A 972 0.94 -14.98 1.07
N PHE A 973 -0.20 -15.57 1.36
CA PHE A 973 -0.72 -15.85 2.67
C PHE A 973 -1.67 -17.03 2.51
N ARG A 974 -1.97 -17.68 3.61
CA ARG A 974 -2.96 -18.73 3.66
C ARG A 974 -4.31 -18.27 3.10
N ARG A 975 -4.90 -19.00 2.15
CA ARG A 975 -6.20 -18.65 1.53
C ARG A 975 -7.32 -18.33 2.52
N GLU A 976 -7.32 -18.91 3.73
CA GLU A 976 -8.33 -18.68 4.77
C GLU A 976 -8.28 -17.27 5.37
N VAL A 977 -7.17 -16.55 5.13
CA VAL A 977 -6.99 -15.16 5.53
C VAL A 977 -7.05 -14.16 4.38
N PHE A 978 -7.18 -14.63 3.12
CA PHE A 978 -7.25 -13.78 1.92
C PHE A 978 -8.24 -12.64 2.06
N ASN A 979 -9.48 -12.99 2.38
CA ASN A 979 -10.57 -12.01 2.34
C ASN A 979 -10.37 -10.90 3.37
N ASN A 980 -9.65 -11.19 4.46
CA ASN A 980 -9.41 -10.24 5.53
C ASN A 980 -8.33 -9.19 5.17
N PHE A 981 -7.25 -9.63 4.51
CA PHE A 981 -6.13 -8.75 4.14
C PHE A 981 -6.29 -8.14 2.75
N CYS A 982 -6.54 -8.98 1.76
CA CYS A 982 -6.50 -8.61 0.34
C CYS A 982 -7.89 -8.44 -0.26
N GLY A 983 -8.92 -9.06 0.31
CA GLY A 983 -10.29 -9.04 -0.20
C GLY A 983 -10.86 -7.63 -0.41
N GLY A 984 -10.52 -6.67 0.46
CA GLY A 984 -11.00 -5.30 0.31
C GLY A 984 -10.45 -4.56 -0.91
N CYS A 985 -9.26 -4.95 -1.39
CA CYS A 985 -8.57 -4.31 -2.51
C CYS A 985 -8.65 -5.13 -3.80
N HIS A 986 -8.69 -6.45 -3.71
CA HIS A 986 -8.70 -7.37 -4.84
C HIS A 986 -10.05 -8.07 -5.06
N GLY A 987 -10.99 -7.93 -4.13
CA GLY A 987 -12.27 -8.63 -4.08
C GLY A 987 -12.18 -9.99 -3.36
N PRO A 988 -13.21 -10.40 -2.61
CA PRO A 988 -13.19 -11.66 -1.84
C PRO A 988 -13.18 -12.88 -2.75
N THR A 989 -12.67 -14.01 -2.27
CA THR A 989 -12.65 -15.29 -3.00
C THR A 989 -14.04 -15.82 -3.33
N THR A 990 -15.02 -15.54 -2.46
CA THR A 990 -16.41 -16.01 -2.57
C THR A 990 -17.31 -15.09 -3.40
N GLY A 991 -16.84 -13.89 -3.73
CA GLY A 991 -17.66 -12.83 -4.33
C GLY A 991 -18.64 -12.15 -3.38
N LYS A 992 -18.61 -12.46 -2.07
CA LYS A 992 -19.54 -11.88 -1.08
C LYS A 992 -18.86 -10.81 -0.23
N GLU A 993 -19.43 -9.62 -0.20
CA GLU A 993 -18.78 -8.45 0.44
C GLU A 993 -18.56 -8.62 1.95
N PHE A 994 -19.51 -9.24 2.65
CA PHE A 994 -19.38 -9.51 4.10
C PHE A 994 -18.26 -10.48 4.46
N ASP A 995 -17.66 -11.19 3.49
CA ASP A 995 -16.50 -12.04 3.75
C ASP A 995 -15.21 -11.20 3.82
N VAL A 996 -15.23 -9.94 3.35
CA VAL A 996 -14.18 -8.95 3.56
C VAL A 996 -14.26 -8.39 4.97
N SER A 997 -13.73 -9.12 5.93
CA SER A 997 -13.74 -8.72 7.34
C SER A 997 -12.38 -8.87 8.00
N ILE A 998 -12.08 -8.03 8.99
CA ILE A 998 -10.79 -8.12 9.69
C ILE A 998 -10.88 -9.22 10.75
N LYS A 999 -9.92 -10.16 10.73
CA LYS A 999 -9.74 -11.15 11.79
C LYS A 999 -8.70 -10.64 12.79
N PRO A 1000 -9.03 -10.54 14.10
CA PRO A 1000 -8.12 -9.99 15.10
C PRO A 1000 -6.80 -10.77 15.29
N ASP A 1001 -6.82 -12.09 15.06
CA ASP A 1001 -5.65 -12.98 15.16
C ASP A 1001 -5.24 -13.49 13.79
N ILE A 1002 -4.48 -12.67 13.08
CA ILE A 1002 -4.12 -12.93 11.69
C ILE A 1002 -2.61 -13.13 11.50
N ILE A 1003 -1.78 -12.43 12.28
CA ILE A 1003 -0.32 -12.47 12.16
C ILE A 1003 0.25 -13.83 12.62
N SER A 1004 -0.30 -14.40 13.69
CA SER A 1004 0.17 -15.68 14.24
C SER A 1004 -0.09 -16.88 13.30
N HIS A 1005 -1.08 -16.75 12.42
CA HIS A 1005 -1.53 -17.80 11.51
C HIS A 1005 -1.13 -17.59 10.04
N ALA A 1006 -0.80 -16.35 9.64
CA ALA A 1006 -0.59 -15.98 8.23
C ALA A 1006 0.60 -16.68 7.58
N SER A 1007 1.67 -16.98 8.33
CA SER A 1007 2.93 -17.51 7.82
C SER A 1007 3.08 -19.03 7.95
N LYS A 1008 2.13 -19.73 8.59
CA LYS A 1008 2.19 -21.18 8.79
C LYS A 1008 2.08 -21.91 7.45
N SER A 1009 3.18 -22.54 7.04
CA SER A 1009 3.29 -23.29 5.79
C SER A 1009 4.44 -24.32 5.85
N ASP A 1010 4.28 -25.41 5.12
CA ASP A 1010 5.26 -26.51 5.03
C ASP A 1010 6.60 -26.02 4.43
N GLN A 1011 6.56 -25.03 3.53
CA GLN A 1011 7.75 -24.47 2.88
C GLN A 1011 8.79 -23.96 3.88
N ARG A 1012 8.36 -23.54 5.06
CA ARG A 1012 9.25 -22.96 6.07
C ARG A 1012 10.36 -23.93 6.51
N ASN A 1013 9.97 -25.19 6.70
CA ASN A 1013 10.88 -26.27 7.09
C ASN A 1013 11.51 -26.98 5.88
N ALA A 1014 11.09 -26.62 4.66
CA ALA A 1014 11.65 -27.17 3.44
C ALA A 1014 13.03 -26.56 3.14
N LYS A 1015 13.85 -27.36 2.46
CA LYS A 1015 15.04 -26.85 1.78
C LYS A 1015 14.60 -26.18 0.47
N PRO A 1016 15.20 -25.04 0.09
CA PRO A 1016 14.93 -24.44 -1.22
C PRO A 1016 15.19 -25.43 -2.34
N LEU A 1017 14.21 -25.58 -3.24
CA LEU A 1017 14.41 -26.27 -4.51
C LEU A 1017 15.31 -25.42 -5.41
N ASP A 1018 16.35 -26.03 -5.97
CA ASP A 1018 17.19 -25.36 -6.97
C ASP A 1018 16.60 -25.50 -8.37
N ALA A 1019 15.85 -24.49 -8.80
CA ALA A 1019 15.24 -24.47 -10.14
C ALA A 1019 16.26 -24.25 -11.27
N ALA A 1020 17.53 -23.92 -10.96
CA ALA A 1020 18.58 -23.69 -11.96
C ALA A 1020 19.27 -24.98 -12.43
N SER A 1021 19.12 -26.09 -11.68
CA SER A 1021 19.79 -27.37 -11.96
C SER A 1021 19.34 -28.04 -13.28
N GLY A 1022 18.40 -27.44 -13.99
CA GLY A 1022 17.79 -28.02 -15.18
C GLY A 1022 17.40 -27.01 -16.26
N PHE A 1023 18.19 -25.94 -16.50
CA PHE A 1023 18.07 -25.17 -17.75
C PHE A 1023 18.17 -26.13 -18.94
N LYS A 1024 17.00 -26.59 -19.39
CA LYS A 1024 16.84 -27.47 -20.52
C LYS A 1024 16.22 -26.62 -21.61
N PRO A 1025 16.80 -26.59 -22.82
CA PRO A 1025 16.23 -25.85 -23.94
C PRO A 1025 14.97 -26.57 -24.44
N GLU A 1026 13.88 -26.49 -23.68
CA GLU A 1026 12.53 -26.61 -24.21
C GLU A 1026 12.12 -25.21 -24.66
N THR A 1027 11.85 -25.09 -25.96
CA THR A 1027 11.47 -23.83 -26.59
C THR A 1027 9.96 -23.81 -26.75
N PHE A 1028 9.33 -22.70 -26.35
CA PHE A 1028 7.89 -22.55 -26.44
C PHE A 1028 7.53 -21.14 -26.90
N MET A 1029 6.78 -21.08 -27.99
CA MET A 1029 5.96 -19.91 -28.28
C MET A 1029 4.68 -20.02 -27.47
N GLY A 1030 4.37 -19.00 -26.67
CA GLY A 1030 3.04 -18.89 -26.06
C GLY A 1030 1.95 -19.10 -27.11
N PRO A 1031 0.91 -19.92 -26.87
CA PRO A 1031 -0.19 -20.01 -27.81
C PRO A 1031 -0.80 -18.61 -27.99
N PRO A 1032 -1.21 -18.23 -29.21
CA PRO A 1032 -2.16 -17.14 -29.34
C PRO A 1032 -3.38 -17.54 -28.51
N TYR A 1033 -3.68 -16.74 -27.49
CA TYR A 1033 -4.90 -16.93 -26.71
C TYR A 1033 -6.08 -16.65 -27.67
N PRO A 1034 -7.06 -17.54 -27.79
CA PRO A 1034 -8.26 -17.27 -28.57
C PRO A 1034 -9.09 -16.13 -27.99
#